data_AF-A0A1V9UIP9-F1
#
_entry.id   AF-A0A1V9UIP9-F1
#
_cell.length_a   1.000
_cell.length_b   1.000
_cell.length_c   1.000
_cell.angle_alpha   90.00
_cell.angle_beta   90.00
_cell.angle_gamma   90.00
#
_symmetry.space_group_name_H-M   'P 1'
#
loop_
_entity.id
_entity.type
_entity.pdbx_description
1 polymer ?
#
loop_
_entity_poly.entity_id
_entity_poly.type
_entity_poly.pdbx_seq_one_letter_code
_entity_poly.pdbx_strand_id
1 'polypeptide(L)'
;MTPPTTLPTPTRDHLLAKDGVLLIVDDILPPSGPVAKGGTPTVKPKELGLFIAIDQDDTVYAFNGHVDLGTGIRTSLAQIVAEELDLRMDQVTMILGDTERAPNQGATIASATLQISAIPLRNAAAEARRYLLDQAAQRWEASADSLVIENGVIKCQDGRTLRFGELLTGQHVELRISGNAPLKRLEDYKLVGTVAARVDIPGKATGELTYVHDMRLPDMLHGRVIRPPYSGYDTGEFVGTSLLEVDESSIAHIPGIVRIVVIRDFVGIVAMREEQAAKAAQVLKVTWKPWQHLLPDLSDIEQAIRDNPSVKRVVLDQGNVDDALANASERMTRTYLWPYQIHGSIGPSCGLADYREDGIRVWSGTQNPHMLRADLAWLLEYPEEKIEIIRMEAAGCYGRNCADDVCADAVLLSRAVGLPVRVQLTREQEHAWEPKGTAQLMEVDGGLNAEGGVAGYDFTTSYPSNNSPTLALLLTGRVEPVPVMFEMGDRTSIPPYDIEHMRVTINDMAPIVRASWMRGVSALPNTFAHESYIDELAFAAGVDPVEYRLRYLHDDRASELVKSTAERADWTPRTQPMQIPEEDGVLRGRGFAYARYIHSKFPGFGAAWAAWVADVAIDKHTGDVSVTRVVIGHDAGMMVNPAGVQHQIHGNVIQSTSRVLKERVTFEESTVASKEWGGYPILTFPEVPKVDVMMMPRQAEPPMGAGESASVPSAAAIANAIYDATGIRFRELPITAERVLAALKSAGEAANSNPPQSPKAKRSKWLFGSLFAAFGAVLGVAATALPWRAEIAPITPPSAGTWSAATLERGRLLASAGDCAVCHTAPGGTVNAGGLAMQTPFGTLYSSNITPDPETGIGNWSYPAFQRAMRDGISRDGKHLYPAFPYTAFRNIEDADMQALYAYLMSQTPVKQVQPANSMQFPFNMRPLMAGWNALFLRKGEVQAQPQQSAQWNRGQYLVNGLGHCAACHSPRNLMGAEKGGTSFLAGGMVDGWEAPALNSLSKSPAPWTEDQLFNYLSSGYSDAHGVAAGPMGPVVSELAKLPKSDVRAMAVYLASLNGSADAAPVAEPVSAPKAAPVVSAQSLSNGQRVFEGSCQGCHADGLGPKLFGVSPSLASNTNVHSALPDNLIKVIQQGISNPATRDLGYMPGFKDSLSDTQISDLAAYLRNRFAPNEPQWPGLTEKVAYLKANPGTH
;
A
#
# COMPACT_ATOMS: atom_id res chain seq x y z
N MET A 1 3.64 15.37 29.17
CA MET A 1 4.11 14.27 30.03
C MET A 1 5.55 14.02 29.67
N THR A 2 6.48 14.33 30.56
CA THR A 2 7.90 13.97 30.41
C THR A 2 7.99 12.45 30.43
N PRO A 3 8.70 11.79 29.50
CA PRO A 3 8.86 10.34 29.55
C PRO A 3 9.53 9.95 30.88
N PRO A 4 9.26 8.75 31.42
CA PRO A 4 9.99 8.27 32.59
C PRO A 4 11.49 8.29 32.24
N THR A 5 12.25 9.10 32.96
CA THR A 5 13.71 9.14 32.86
C THR A 5 14.28 7.84 33.44
N THR A 6 14.30 6.79 32.63
CA THR A 6 15.40 5.82 32.72
C THR A 6 16.68 6.61 32.50
N LEU A 7 17.65 6.48 33.42
CA LEU A 7 18.98 7.07 33.24
C LEU A 7 19.48 6.73 31.82
N PRO A 8 20.04 7.68 31.06
CA PRO A 8 20.51 7.40 29.71
C PRO A 8 21.55 6.29 29.76
N THR A 9 21.34 5.24 28.97
CA THR A 9 22.29 4.15 28.83
C THR A 9 23.68 4.70 28.48
N PRO A 10 24.72 4.40 29.27
CA PRO A 10 26.04 4.98 29.09
C PRO A 10 26.62 4.61 27.72
N THR A 11 27.40 5.52 27.14
CA THR A 11 28.14 5.26 25.89
C THR A 11 29.29 4.29 26.16
N ARG A 12 29.82 3.67 25.10
CA ARG A 12 31.02 2.82 25.23
C ARG A 12 32.17 3.60 25.86
N ASP A 13 32.43 4.80 25.36
CA ASP A 13 33.55 5.63 25.82
C ASP A 13 33.36 6.10 27.27
N HIS A 14 32.12 6.33 27.71
CA HIS A 14 31.82 6.60 29.13
C HIS A 14 32.18 5.39 30.00
N LEU A 15 31.81 4.17 29.59
CA LEU A 15 32.14 2.94 30.32
C LEU A 15 33.65 2.68 30.35
N LEU A 16 34.35 2.88 29.22
CA LEU A 16 35.80 2.74 29.12
C LEU A 16 36.56 3.76 29.99
N ALA A 17 35.97 4.91 30.31
CA ALA A 17 36.58 5.92 31.19
C ALA A 17 36.15 5.81 32.66
N LYS A 18 35.20 4.93 32.98
CA LYS A 18 34.55 4.86 34.29
C LYS A 18 35.39 4.05 35.29
N ASP A 19 35.47 4.51 36.54
CA ASP A 19 35.95 3.69 37.66
C ASP A 19 34.79 2.91 38.29
N GLY A 20 35.10 1.80 38.95
CA GLY A 20 34.10 0.92 39.55
C GLY A 20 33.43 0.00 38.53
N VAL A 21 34.17 -0.51 37.55
CA VAL A 21 33.60 -1.25 36.41
C VAL A 21 34.47 -2.43 35.99
N LEU A 22 33.83 -3.51 35.57
CA LEU A 22 34.42 -4.63 34.83
C LEU A 22 33.94 -4.58 33.38
N LEU A 23 34.88 -4.54 32.45
CA LEU A 23 34.64 -4.49 31.01
C LEU A 23 35.25 -5.73 30.36
N ILE A 24 34.43 -6.43 29.56
CA ILE A 24 34.91 -7.50 28.68
C ILE A 24 34.88 -6.98 27.25
N VAL A 25 36.07 -6.84 26.67
CA VAL A 25 36.29 -6.25 25.35
C VAL A 25 37.05 -7.21 24.45
N ASP A 26 36.98 -7.03 23.13
CA ASP A 26 37.88 -7.72 22.21
C ASP A 26 38.06 -6.96 20.89
N ASP A 27 39.10 -7.30 20.13
CA ASP A 27 39.33 -6.72 18.81
C ASP A 27 38.40 -7.39 17.79
N ILE A 28 37.45 -6.64 17.27
CA ILE A 28 36.58 -7.08 16.19
C ILE A 28 37.10 -6.56 14.86
N LEU A 29 36.93 -7.36 13.80
CA LEU A 29 37.17 -6.91 12.43
C LEU A 29 35.86 -6.41 11.84
N PRO A 30 35.68 -5.10 11.64
CA PRO A 30 34.48 -4.58 11.01
C PRO A 30 34.34 -5.16 9.60
N PRO A 31 33.12 -5.43 9.13
CA PRO A 31 32.89 -5.74 7.73
C PRO A 31 33.35 -4.57 6.85
N SER A 32 33.78 -4.89 5.63
CA SER A 32 34.08 -3.87 4.62
C SER A 32 32.84 -3.01 4.40
N GLY A 33 33.00 -1.69 4.50
CA GLY A 33 31.92 -0.74 4.21
C GLY A 33 31.57 -0.67 2.72
N PRO A 34 30.71 0.27 2.31
CA PRO A 34 30.41 0.53 0.90
C PRO A 34 31.68 0.81 0.11
N VAL A 35 31.75 0.32 -1.12
CA VAL A 35 32.92 0.49 -1.99
C VAL A 35 32.49 1.20 -3.26
N ALA A 36 33.21 2.28 -3.61
CA ALA A 36 32.99 2.98 -4.86
C ALA A 36 33.26 2.07 -6.07
N LYS A 37 32.60 2.33 -7.20
CA LYS A 37 32.81 1.58 -8.45
C LYS A 37 34.29 1.57 -8.85
N GLY A 38 34.84 0.38 -9.07
CA GLY A 38 36.27 0.19 -9.38
C GLY A 38 37.22 0.28 -8.19
N GLY A 39 36.69 0.57 -6.99
CA GLY A 39 37.44 0.52 -5.74
C GLY A 39 37.61 -0.91 -5.24
N THR A 40 38.72 -1.17 -4.56
CA THR A 40 38.90 -2.42 -3.80
C THR A 40 38.35 -2.20 -2.39
N PRO A 41 37.60 -3.15 -1.80
CA PRO A 41 37.18 -3.04 -0.41
C PRO A 41 38.40 -2.81 0.50
N THR A 42 38.42 -1.68 1.20
CA THR A 42 39.48 -1.40 2.17
C THR A 42 39.22 -2.26 3.41
N VAL A 43 40.20 -3.07 3.80
CA VAL A 43 40.15 -3.76 5.09
C VAL A 43 40.17 -2.69 6.17
N LYS A 44 39.06 -2.55 6.91
CA LYS A 44 39.01 -1.63 8.07
C LYS A 44 39.97 -2.16 9.15
N PRO A 45 40.69 -1.28 9.87
CA PRO A 45 41.47 -1.71 11.02
C PRO A 45 40.52 -2.38 12.03
N LYS A 46 41.06 -3.30 12.83
CA LYS A 46 40.29 -3.86 13.94
C LYS A 46 39.90 -2.74 14.90
N GLU A 47 38.70 -2.82 15.44
CA GLU A 47 38.18 -1.89 16.43
C GLU A 47 37.92 -2.61 17.76
N LEU A 48 37.97 -1.86 18.86
CA LEU A 48 37.67 -2.40 20.18
C LEU A 48 36.15 -2.53 20.34
N GLY A 49 35.67 -3.77 20.40
CA GLY A 49 34.28 -4.10 20.72
C GLY A 49 34.10 -4.29 22.22
N LEU A 50 33.07 -3.67 22.79
CA LEU A 50 32.60 -3.95 24.16
C LEU A 50 31.49 -4.99 24.11
N PHE A 51 31.56 -6.02 24.96
CA PHE A 51 30.58 -7.12 24.97
C PHE A 51 29.78 -7.18 26.27
N ILE A 52 30.45 -7.02 27.41
CA ILE A 52 29.85 -7.01 28.75
C ILE A 52 30.44 -5.85 29.55
N ALA A 53 29.60 -5.13 30.28
CA ALA A 53 30.02 -4.21 31.32
C ALA A 53 29.24 -4.49 32.61
N ILE A 54 29.94 -4.65 33.73
CA ILE A 54 29.36 -4.82 35.06
C ILE A 54 29.79 -3.64 35.91
N ASP A 55 28.82 -2.90 36.42
CA ASP A 55 29.01 -1.67 37.19
C ASP A 55 29.04 -1.97 38.70
N GLN A 56 29.62 -1.06 39.48
CA GLN A 56 29.71 -1.17 40.95
C GLN A 56 28.34 -1.10 41.64
N ASP A 57 27.27 -0.71 40.94
CA ASP A 57 25.88 -0.77 41.42
C ASP A 57 25.17 -2.09 41.06
N ASP A 58 25.92 -3.09 40.57
CA ASP A 58 25.47 -4.39 40.06
C ASP A 58 24.69 -4.34 38.73
N THR A 59 24.65 -3.20 38.05
CA THR A 59 24.05 -3.14 36.72
C THR A 59 24.90 -3.90 35.71
N VAL A 60 24.28 -4.84 34.98
CA VAL A 60 24.94 -5.62 33.93
C VAL A 60 24.42 -5.17 32.56
N TYR A 61 25.32 -4.63 31.75
CA TYR A 61 25.07 -4.28 30.35
C TYR A 61 25.68 -5.33 29.44
N ALA A 62 24.95 -5.70 28.40
CA ALA A 62 25.40 -6.60 27.35
C ALA A 62 25.19 -5.95 25.98
N PHE A 63 26.15 -6.10 25.08
CA PHE A 63 26.21 -5.36 23.82
C PHE A 63 26.32 -6.32 22.63
N ASN A 64 25.51 -6.08 21.59
CA ASN A 64 25.59 -6.82 20.33
C ASN A 64 25.25 -5.90 19.16
N GLY A 65 26.00 -6.00 18.07
CA GLY A 65 25.83 -5.15 16.88
C GLY A 65 24.58 -5.47 16.05
N HIS A 66 24.01 -6.66 16.21
CA HIS A 66 22.75 -7.02 15.55
C HIS A 66 21.54 -6.40 16.24
N VAL A 67 20.44 -6.27 15.49
CA VAL A 67 19.21 -5.60 15.91
C VAL A 67 18.03 -6.56 15.95
N ASP A 68 17.09 -6.32 16.86
CA ASP A 68 15.85 -7.11 16.89
C ASP A 68 14.89 -6.62 15.81
N LEU A 69 14.47 -7.55 14.94
CA LEU A 69 13.57 -7.31 13.82
C LEU A 69 12.18 -7.91 14.08
N GLY A 70 11.84 -8.12 15.35
CA GLY A 70 10.65 -8.85 15.76
C GLY A 70 10.91 -10.34 16.00
N THR A 71 12.17 -10.78 15.97
CA THR A 71 12.60 -12.18 16.13
C THR A 71 12.80 -12.58 17.59
N GLY A 72 12.86 -11.62 18.52
CA GLY A 72 13.04 -11.87 19.95
C GLY A 72 14.50 -12.14 20.33
N ILE A 73 15.46 -11.73 19.50
CA ILE A 73 16.89 -11.90 19.80
C ILE A 73 17.32 -11.08 21.02
N ARG A 74 16.69 -9.93 21.33
CA ARG A 74 17.01 -9.17 22.55
C ARG A 74 16.82 -10.03 23.80
N THR A 75 15.74 -10.80 23.81
CA THR A 75 15.40 -11.73 24.90
C THR A 75 16.39 -12.89 24.93
N SER A 76 16.68 -13.50 23.77
CA SER A 76 17.55 -14.67 23.69
C SER A 76 19.01 -14.35 24.04
N LEU A 77 19.53 -13.20 23.60
CA LEU A 77 20.89 -12.75 23.95
C LEU A 77 20.99 -12.40 25.44
N ALA A 78 19.97 -11.73 26.01
CA ALA A 78 19.91 -11.49 27.46
C ALA A 78 19.87 -12.80 28.25
N GLN A 79 19.14 -13.81 27.76
CA GLN A 79 19.06 -15.14 28.38
C GLN A 79 20.39 -15.88 28.39
N ILE A 80 21.18 -15.78 27.32
CA ILE A 80 22.55 -16.32 27.26
C ILE A 80 23.43 -15.67 28.33
N VAL A 81 23.40 -14.34 28.43
CA VAL A 81 24.22 -13.60 29.40
C VAL A 81 23.78 -13.89 30.82
N ALA A 82 22.47 -13.91 31.08
CA ALA A 82 21.91 -14.19 32.39
C ALA A 82 22.21 -15.62 32.84
N GLU A 83 22.11 -16.61 31.94
CA GLU A 83 22.49 -17.99 32.22
C GLU A 83 23.96 -18.09 32.64
N GLU A 84 24.84 -17.48 31.84
CA GLU A 84 26.28 -17.61 32.03
C GLU A 84 26.78 -16.80 33.24
N LEU A 85 26.04 -15.79 33.71
CA LEU A 85 26.40 -15.05 34.93
C LEU A 85 25.57 -15.48 36.17
N ASP A 86 24.71 -16.50 36.05
CA ASP A 86 23.72 -16.90 37.08
C ASP A 86 22.93 -15.69 37.62
N LEU A 87 22.41 -14.88 36.69
CA LEU A 87 21.54 -13.74 36.92
C LEU A 87 20.09 -14.07 36.59
N ARG A 88 19.16 -13.24 37.07
CA ARG A 88 17.79 -13.20 36.53
C ARG A 88 17.74 -12.39 35.24
N MET A 89 16.70 -12.63 34.43
CA MET A 89 16.48 -11.90 33.17
C MET A 89 16.38 -10.37 33.35
N ASP A 90 15.78 -9.90 34.45
CA ASP A 90 15.61 -8.47 34.77
C ASP A 90 16.91 -7.78 35.22
N GLN A 91 17.99 -8.53 35.44
CA GLN A 91 19.30 -7.99 35.82
C GLN A 91 20.21 -7.70 34.63
N VAL A 92 19.81 -8.05 33.40
CA VAL A 92 20.62 -7.84 32.19
C VAL A 92 19.97 -6.80 31.28
N THR A 93 20.69 -5.71 31.02
CA THR A 93 20.29 -4.69 30.04
C THR A 93 20.98 -4.96 28.70
N MET A 94 20.22 -5.49 27.74
CA MET A 94 20.73 -5.82 26.39
C MET A 94 20.61 -4.64 25.42
N ILE A 95 21.74 -4.17 24.90
CA ILE A 95 21.87 -3.05 23.97
C ILE A 95 22.22 -3.59 22.58
N LEU A 96 21.45 -3.18 21.57
CA LEU A 96 21.45 -3.75 20.23
C LEU A 96 21.66 -2.69 19.15
N GLY A 97 22.67 -2.88 18.30
CA GLY A 97 22.92 -2.13 17.05
C GLY A 97 23.04 -0.61 17.14
N ASP A 98 23.21 -0.07 18.35
CA ASP A 98 23.52 1.34 18.57
C ASP A 98 24.98 1.60 18.22
N THR A 99 25.25 2.52 17.30
CA THR A 99 26.60 2.65 16.71
C THR A 99 27.64 3.27 17.64
N GLU A 100 27.23 3.87 18.76
CA GLU A 100 28.11 4.46 19.79
C GLU A 100 28.32 3.52 20.99
N ARG A 101 27.50 2.48 21.12
CA ARG A 101 27.50 1.57 22.28
C ARG A 101 27.87 0.15 21.90
N ALA A 102 27.34 -0.35 20.79
CA ALA A 102 27.47 -1.74 20.37
C ALA A 102 28.64 -1.95 19.39
N PRO A 103 29.27 -3.13 19.40
CA PRO A 103 30.35 -3.46 18.46
C PRO A 103 29.83 -3.58 17.02
N ASN A 104 30.62 -3.17 16.01
CA ASN A 104 30.27 -3.37 14.61
C ASN A 104 30.42 -4.83 14.17
N GLN A 105 29.38 -5.62 14.44
CA GLN A 105 29.30 -7.02 14.02
C GLN A 105 28.63 -7.19 12.64
N GLY A 106 28.38 -6.09 11.92
CA GLY A 106 27.76 -6.10 10.60
C GLY A 106 26.23 -6.14 10.59
N ALA A 107 25.70 -6.58 9.45
CA ALA A 107 24.28 -6.60 9.15
C ALA A 107 23.54 -7.74 9.87
N THR A 108 22.31 -7.49 10.34
CA THR A 108 21.46 -8.56 10.87
C THR A 108 20.82 -9.34 9.71
N ILE A 109 21.46 -10.43 9.28
CA ILE A 109 21.05 -11.20 8.11
C ILE A 109 21.24 -12.71 8.31
N ALA A 110 20.66 -13.49 7.38
CA ALA A 110 20.98 -14.90 7.14
C ALA A 110 20.76 -15.82 8.36
N SER A 111 19.92 -15.42 9.31
CA SER A 111 19.73 -16.12 10.58
C SER A 111 21.02 -16.27 11.41
N ALA A 112 22.02 -15.40 11.20
CA ALA A 112 23.36 -15.52 11.77
C ALA A 112 23.49 -15.11 13.26
N THR A 113 22.48 -14.45 13.85
CA THR A 113 22.64 -13.83 15.18
C THR A 113 23.04 -14.83 16.26
N LEU A 114 22.24 -15.89 16.48
CA LEU A 114 22.57 -16.89 17.50
C LEU A 114 23.69 -17.86 17.05
N GLN A 115 23.77 -18.15 15.75
CA GLN A 115 24.76 -19.07 15.21
C GLN A 115 26.18 -18.49 15.19
N ILE A 116 26.33 -17.16 15.09
CA ILE A 116 27.62 -16.49 14.89
C ILE A 116 27.85 -15.42 15.96
N SER A 117 27.01 -14.39 16.01
CA SER A 117 27.30 -13.19 16.84
C SER A 117 27.09 -13.39 18.34
N ALA A 118 26.35 -14.43 18.75
CA ALA A 118 26.12 -14.76 20.15
C ALA A 118 27.30 -15.51 20.79
N ILE A 119 28.15 -16.16 20.00
CA ILE A 119 29.33 -16.90 20.48
C ILE A 119 30.28 -16.00 21.28
N PRO A 120 30.79 -14.87 20.75
CA PRO A 120 31.68 -14.00 21.52
C PRO A 120 30.99 -13.42 22.76
N LEU A 121 29.68 -13.11 22.68
CA LEU A 121 28.93 -12.60 23.84
C LEU A 121 28.85 -13.63 24.98
N ARG A 122 28.61 -14.91 24.66
CA ARG A 122 28.61 -15.99 25.66
C ARG A 122 29.98 -16.17 26.29
N ASN A 123 31.04 -16.16 25.48
CA ASN A 123 32.42 -16.27 25.98
C ASN A 123 32.79 -15.08 26.87
N ALA A 124 32.33 -13.86 26.52
CA ALA A 124 32.53 -12.68 27.35
C ALA A 124 31.85 -12.80 28.71
N ALA A 125 30.61 -13.32 28.76
CA ALA A 125 29.91 -13.56 30.01
C ALA A 125 30.62 -14.63 30.88
N ALA A 126 31.17 -15.69 30.27
CA ALA A 126 31.96 -16.69 30.98
C ALA A 126 33.28 -16.12 31.53
N GLU A 127 33.95 -15.24 30.78
CA GLU A 127 35.15 -14.53 31.23
C GLU A 127 34.86 -13.63 32.44
N ALA A 128 33.76 -12.87 32.39
CA ALA A 128 33.31 -12.06 33.52
C ALA A 128 32.99 -12.93 34.75
N ARG A 129 32.29 -14.06 34.57
CA ARG A 129 32.02 -15.00 35.68
C ARG A 129 33.32 -15.49 36.32
N ARG A 130 34.26 -15.96 35.50
CA ARG A 130 35.56 -16.48 35.97
C ARG A 130 36.29 -15.43 36.80
N TYR A 131 36.40 -14.20 36.29
CA TYR A 131 37.06 -13.10 37.00
C TYR A 131 36.39 -12.79 38.34
N LEU A 132 35.06 -12.69 38.38
CA LEU A 132 34.31 -12.37 39.60
C LEU A 132 34.50 -13.47 40.68
N LEU A 133 34.47 -14.74 40.28
CA LEU A 133 34.73 -15.86 41.18
C LEU A 133 36.18 -15.86 41.69
N ASP A 134 37.15 -15.61 40.81
CA ASP A 134 38.56 -15.52 41.19
C ASP A 134 38.81 -14.38 42.20
N GLN A 135 38.18 -13.21 42.00
CA GLN A 135 38.29 -12.07 42.92
C GLN A 135 37.63 -12.35 44.27
N ALA A 136 36.46 -13.00 44.28
CA ALA A 136 35.82 -13.42 45.53
C ALA A 136 36.66 -14.47 46.28
N ALA A 137 37.19 -15.47 45.56
CA ALA A 137 38.06 -16.50 46.10
C ALA A 137 39.31 -15.90 46.74
N GLN A 138 39.95 -14.95 46.06
CA GLN A 138 41.10 -14.23 46.58
C GLN A 138 40.75 -13.40 47.83
N ARG A 139 39.63 -12.67 47.81
CA ARG A 139 39.18 -11.86 48.96
C ARG A 139 38.85 -12.70 50.20
N TRP A 140 38.41 -13.94 49.99
CA TRP A 140 37.97 -14.86 51.04
C TRP A 140 38.99 -15.93 51.42
N GLU A 141 40.14 -15.98 50.75
CA GLU A 141 41.14 -17.05 50.85
C GLU A 141 40.51 -18.45 50.68
N ALA A 142 39.54 -18.56 49.75
CA ALA A 142 38.79 -19.77 49.45
C ALA A 142 39.16 -20.32 48.06
N SER A 143 38.77 -21.57 47.77
CA SER A 143 38.85 -22.10 46.40
C SER A 143 37.72 -21.55 45.55
N ALA A 144 37.98 -21.13 44.30
CA ALA A 144 36.94 -20.69 43.37
C ALA A 144 35.87 -21.79 43.14
N ASP A 145 36.26 -23.06 43.16
CA ASP A 145 35.34 -24.21 43.02
C ASP A 145 34.37 -24.36 44.20
N SER A 146 34.65 -23.71 45.34
CA SER A 146 33.76 -23.71 46.52
C SER A 146 32.74 -22.57 46.51
N LEU A 147 32.79 -21.71 45.48
CA LEU A 147 31.93 -20.54 45.35
C LEU A 147 30.84 -20.81 44.30
N VAL A 148 29.64 -20.29 44.57
CA VAL A 148 28.51 -20.35 43.63
C VAL A 148 27.93 -18.96 43.45
N ILE A 149 27.42 -18.67 42.26
CA ILE A 149 26.69 -17.44 42.00
C ILE A 149 25.20 -17.77 41.99
N GLU A 150 24.42 -16.94 42.69
CA GLU A 150 22.97 -17.04 42.69
C GLU A 150 22.36 -15.63 42.61
N ASN A 151 21.71 -15.32 41.49
CA ASN A 151 21.03 -14.05 41.23
C ASN A 151 21.97 -12.83 41.37
N GLY A 152 23.24 -12.97 40.92
CA GLY A 152 24.26 -11.92 41.03
C GLY A 152 24.92 -11.79 42.41
N VAL A 153 24.68 -12.74 43.31
CA VAL A 153 25.33 -12.84 44.61
C VAL A 153 26.25 -14.05 44.63
N ILE A 154 27.54 -13.83 44.85
CA ILE A 154 28.52 -14.88 45.07
C ILE A 154 28.36 -15.38 46.51
N LYS A 155 28.22 -16.69 46.70
CA LYS A 155 28.07 -17.35 47.99
C LYS A 155 29.19 -18.37 48.19
N CYS A 156 29.77 -18.37 49.39
CA CYS A 156 30.67 -19.42 49.84
C CYS A 156 29.89 -20.47 50.65
N GLN A 157 30.40 -21.71 50.70
CA GLN A 157 29.79 -22.80 51.48
C GLN A 157 29.70 -22.50 52.99
N ASP A 158 30.55 -21.61 53.50
CA ASP A 158 30.54 -21.18 54.91
C ASP A 158 29.53 -20.07 55.23
N GLY A 159 28.73 -19.64 54.24
CA GLY A 159 27.66 -18.65 54.41
C GLY A 159 28.06 -17.21 54.11
N ARG A 160 29.33 -16.92 53.76
CA ARG A 160 29.74 -15.58 53.29
C ARG A 160 29.12 -15.26 51.93
N THR A 161 28.76 -13.99 51.72
CA THR A 161 28.16 -13.51 50.46
C THR A 161 28.80 -12.20 49.99
N LEU A 162 28.94 -12.01 48.68
CA LEU A 162 29.39 -10.77 48.04
C LEU A 162 28.56 -10.50 46.79
N ARG A 163 28.19 -9.25 46.56
CA ARG A 163 27.63 -8.78 45.27
C ARG A 163 28.77 -8.45 44.29
N PHE A 164 28.47 -8.41 43.00
CA PHE A 164 29.48 -8.09 41.97
C PHE A 164 30.07 -6.70 42.21
N GLY A 165 29.23 -5.71 42.49
CA GLY A 165 29.65 -4.33 42.68
C GLY A 165 30.59 -4.10 43.87
N GLU A 166 30.48 -4.94 44.91
CA GLU A 166 31.39 -4.91 46.07
C GLU A 166 32.82 -5.35 45.70
N LEU A 167 32.98 -6.20 44.68
CA LEU A 167 34.29 -6.57 44.14
C LEU A 167 34.88 -5.47 43.27
N LEU A 168 34.02 -4.69 42.62
CA LEU A 168 34.40 -3.70 41.62
C LEU A 168 34.59 -2.30 42.20
N THR A 169 34.13 -2.01 43.42
CA THR A 169 34.23 -0.68 44.05
C THR A 169 35.66 -0.14 43.99
N GLY A 170 35.85 0.97 43.28
CA GLY A 170 37.16 1.62 43.09
C GLY A 170 38.14 0.90 42.16
N GLN A 171 37.69 -0.11 41.41
CA GLN A 171 38.48 -0.85 40.43
C GLN A 171 38.09 -0.43 39.00
N HIS A 172 39.06 -0.35 38.11
CA HIS A 172 38.84 -0.30 36.66
C HIS A 172 39.46 -1.54 36.05
N VAL A 173 38.63 -2.46 35.55
CA VAL A 173 39.07 -3.76 35.05
C VAL A 173 38.66 -3.92 33.61
N GLU A 174 39.63 -4.04 32.71
CA GLU A 174 39.43 -4.37 31.30
C GLU A 174 40.04 -5.75 31.02
N LEU A 175 39.21 -6.70 30.54
CA LEU A 175 39.65 -8.05 30.16
C LEU A 175 39.33 -8.34 28.70
N ARG A 176 40.22 -9.10 28.06
CA ARG A 176 40.01 -9.66 26.72
C ARG A 176 39.30 -11.01 26.80
N ILE A 177 38.52 -11.37 25.77
CA ILE A 177 37.95 -12.71 25.64
C ILE A 177 39.10 -13.71 25.42
N SER A 178 39.41 -14.52 26.44
CA SER A 178 40.54 -15.46 26.35
C SER A 178 40.26 -16.68 25.46
N GLY A 179 38.98 -17.02 25.29
CA GLY A 179 38.53 -18.29 24.69
C GLY A 179 38.72 -19.52 25.59
N ASN A 180 39.31 -19.36 26.78
CA ASN A 180 39.65 -20.45 27.69
C ASN A 180 38.81 -20.44 28.98
N ALA A 181 38.00 -19.40 29.22
CA ALA A 181 37.07 -19.38 30.35
C ALA A 181 36.08 -20.56 30.23
N PRO A 182 35.93 -21.40 31.27
CA PRO A 182 35.07 -22.56 31.19
C PRO A 182 33.62 -22.09 31.03
N LEU A 183 32.91 -22.63 30.04
CA LEU A 183 31.47 -22.40 29.86
C LEU A 183 30.65 -23.25 30.84
N LYS A 184 29.44 -22.81 31.21
CA LYS A 184 28.52 -23.66 31.98
C LYS A 184 28.22 -24.95 31.23
N ARG A 185 28.17 -26.04 31.99
CA ARG A 185 27.74 -27.34 31.47
C ARG A 185 26.24 -27.32 31.28
N LEU A 186 25.76 -28.11 30.31
CA LEU A 186 24.34 -28.12 29.97
C LEU A 186 23.45 -28.51 31.15
N GLU A 187 23.91 -29.42 32.01
CA GLU A 187 23.20 -29.84 33.23
C GLU A 187 23.05 -28.73 34.29
N ASP A 188 23.85 -27.67 34.19
CA ASP A 188 23.82 -26.52 35.11
C ASP A 188 22.93 -25.38 34.58
N TYR A 189 22.32 -25.53 33.40
CA TYR A 189 21.45 -24.51 32.80
C TYR A 189 20.12 -24.38 33.55
N LYS A 190 19.69 -23.13 33.78
CA LYS A 190 18.44 -22.80 34.48
C LYS A 190 17.48 -21.96 33.64
N LEU A 191 18.03 -21.18 32.71
CA LEU A 191 17.34 -20.25 31.82
C LEU A 191 17.41 -20.74 30.37
N VAL A 192 18.58 -20.99 29.80
CA VAL A 192 18.72 -21.40 28.39
C VAL A 192 18.02 -22.75 28.17
N GLY A 193 17.16 -22.83 27.16
CA GLY A 193 16.29 -24.00 26.92
C GLY A 193 14.92 -23.91 27.59
N THR A 194 14.66 -22.86 28.38
CA THR A 194 13.34 -22.60 28.99
C THR A 194 12.61 -21.45 28.30
N VAL A 195 11.29 -21.41 28.47
CA VAL A 195 10.44 -20.35 27.93
C VAL A 195 10.60 -19.07 28.73
N ALA A 196 11.04 -17.99 28.07
CA ALA A 196 11.07 -16.65 28.62
C ALA A 196 10.15 -15.72 27.83
N ALA A 197 9.39 -14.87 28.53
CA ALA A 197 8.57 -13.84 27.90
C ALA A 197 9.47 -12.81 27.20
N ARG A 198 9.00 -12.28 26.08
CA ARG A 198 9.75 -11.28 25.31
C ARG A 198 9.80 -9.94 26.05
N VAL A 199 11.00 -9.44 26.26
CA VAL A 199 11.25 -8.19 26.99
C VAL A 199 10.73 -6.95 26.24
N ASP A 200 10.54 -7.04 24.92
CA ASP A 200 10.13 -5.92 24.08
C ASP A 200 8.61 -5.82 23.85
N ILE A 201 7.83 -6.86 24.21
CA ILE A 201 6.37 -6.87 23.99
C ILE A 201 5.61 -5.89 24.91
N PRO A 202 5.89 -5.79 26.23
CA PRO A 202 5.10 -4.95 27.11
C PRO A 202 4.97 -3.50 26.63
N GLY A 203 6.08 -2.84 26.29
CA GLY A 203 6.06 -1.47 25.77
C GLY A 203 5.31 -1.31 24.45
N LYS A 204 5.39 -2.32 23.56
CA LYS A 204 4.61 -2.35 22.30
C LYS A 204 3.11 -2.47 22.58
N ALA A 205 2.72 -3.31 23.54
CA ALA A 205 1.32 -3.55 23.89
C ALA A 205 0.68 -2.38 24.64
N THR A 206 1.45 -1.63 25.43
CA THR A 206 0.97 -0.45 26.18
C THR A 206 1.03 0.86 25.39
N GLY A 207 1.65 0.86 24.19
CA GLY A 207 1.82 2.06 23.38
C GLY A 207 2.88 3.01 23.92
N GLU A 208 3.88 2.50 24.63
CA GLU A 208 5.05 3.26 25.05
C GLU A 208 5.94 3.63 23.84
N LEU A 209 6.77 4.66 24.01
CA LEU A 209 7.69 5.14 22.97
C LEU A 209 8.67 4.03 22.56
N THR A 210 8.33 3.34 21.47
CA THR A 210 9.02 2.14 21.02
C THR A 210 9.45 2.25 19.56
N TYR A 211 8.58 2.80 18.72
CA TYR A 211 8.80 2.97 17.29
C TYR A 211 9.32 4.36 16.96
N VAL A 212 10.13 4.46 15.90
CA VAL A 212 10.62 5.75 15.38
C VAL A 212 9.48 6.71 15.02
N HIS A 213 8.31 6.19 14.63
CA HIS A 213 7.12 6.98 14.28
C HIS A 213 6.62 7.86 15.42
N ASP A 214 6.83 7.42 16.67
CA ASP A 214 6.34 8.06 17.88
C ASP A 214 7.33 9.09 18.45
N MET A 215 8.57 9.13 17.95
CA MET A 215 9.59 10.06 18.40
C MET A 215 9.18 11.51 18.23
N ARG A 216 9.43 12.30 19.26
CA ARG A 216 9.25 13.76 19.28
C ARG A 216 10.48 14.41 19.90
N LEU A 217 11.07 15.37 19.20
CA LEU A 217 12.16 16.20 19.71
C LEU A 217 11.70 17.66 19.84
N PRO A 218 12.34 18.46 20.71
CA PRO A 218 12.14 19.91 20.72
C PRO A 218 12.39 20.50 19.34
N ASP A 219 11.54 21.45 18.94
CA ASP A 219 11.62 22.18 17.66
C ASP A 219 11.63 21.29 16.40
N MET A 220 11.16 20.04 16.53
CA MET A 220 11.11 19.08 15.43
C MET A 220 10.19 19.55 14.30
N LEU A 221 10.71 19.56 13.09
CA LEU A 221 9.99 19.82 11.86
C LEU A 221 9.62 18.51 11.15
N HIS A 222 8.72 18.61 10.17
CA HIS A 222 8.21 17.47 9.42
C HIS A 222 8.58 17.56 7.95
N GLY A 223 9.17 16.49 7.43
CA GLY A 223 9.61 16.38 6.05
C GLY A 223 8.75 15.42 5.23
N ARG A 224 8.57 15.76 3.94
CA ARG A 224 8.03 14.87 2.90
C ARG A 224 8.92 14.95 1.67
N VAL A 225 9.13 13.82 1.02
CA VAL A 225 9.90 13.75 -0.24
C VAL A 225 8.95 13.49 -1.40
N ILE A 226 9.19 14.15 -2.52
CA ILE A 226 8.55 13.84 -3.79
C ILE A 226 9.48 12.89 -4.52
N ARG A 227 8.99 11.67 -4.77
CA ARG A 227 9.78 10.67 -5.48
C ARG A 227 9.72 10.91 -6.99
N PRO A 228 10.79 10.60 -7.74
CA PRO A 228 10.77 10.65 -9.19
C PRO A 228 9.70 9.73 -9.80
N PRO A 229 9.34 9.92 -11.08
CA PRO A 229 8.27 9.13 -11.72
C PRO A 229 8.67 7.69 -12.07
N TYR A 230 9.97 7.37 -12.14
CA TYR A 230 10.50 6.05 -12.49
C TYR A 230 10.52 5.05 -11.32
N SER A 231 9.39 4.89 -10.64
CA SER A 231 9.27 4.04 -9.44
C SER A 231 9.71 2.60 -9.68
N GLY A 232 10.54 2.09 -8.77
CA GLY A 232 11.06 0.73 -8.83
C GLY A 232 12.38 0.57 -9.59
N TYR A 233 12.97 1.67 -10.09
CA TYR A 233 14.25 1.66 -10.78
C TYR A 233 15.31 2.50 -10.05
N ASP A 234 16.51 1.94 -9.95
CA ASP A 234 17.69 2.56 -9.34
C ASP A 234 18.92 2.53 -10.27
N THR A 235 18.71 2.16 -11.54
CA THR A 235 19.75 2.10 -12.57
C THR A 235 19.29 2.77 -13.87
N GLY A 236 20.24 3.26 -14.67
CA GLY A 236 19.99 3.90 -15.97
C GLY A 236 20.30 5.41 -15.97
N GLU A 237 20.51 5.96 -17.17
CA GLU A 237 20.98 7.35 -17.35
C GLU A 237 20.00 8.42 -16.83
N PHE A 238 18.71 8.07 -16.72
CA PHE A 238 17.66 8.96 -16.23
C PHE A 238 17.64 9.08 -14.70
N VAL A 239 18.26 8.15 -13.97
CA VAL A 239 18.25 8.14 -12.50
C VAL A 239 19.17 9.25 -11.98
N GLY A 240 18.64 10.12 -11.12
CA GLY A 240 19.40 11.24 -10.56
C GLY A 240 19.64 12.39 -11.54
N THR A 241 19.00 12.41 -12.72
CA THR A 241 19.20 13.48 -13.73
C THR A 241 17.93 13.91 -14.47
N SER A 242 16.76 13.41 -14.06
CA SER A 242 15.48 13.64 -14.74
C SER A 242 14.75 14.93 -14.36
N LEU A 243 15.05 15.56 -13.23
CA LEU A 243 14.36 16.76 -12.80
C LEU A 243 14.63 17.92 -13.77
N LEU A 244 13.56 18.60 -14.19
CA LEU A 244 13.64 19.80 -15.03
C LEU A 244 13.31 21.07 -14.24
N GLU A 245 12.21 21.05 -13.48
CA GLU A 245 11.69 22.23 -12.80
C GLU A 245 10.89 21.87 -11.56
N VAL A 246 10.98 22.72 -10.53
CA VAL A 246 10.11 22.72 -9.35
C VAL A 246 9.48 24.10 -9.23
N ASP A 247 8.16 24.20 -9.36
CA ASP A 247 7.43 25.46 -9.23
C ASP A 247 7.04 25.67 -7.75
N GLU A 248 7.91 26.31 -6.98
CA GLU A 248 7.67 26.58 -5.55
C GLU A 248 6.44 27.48 -5.32
N SER A 249 6.08 28.33 -6.29
CA SER A 249 4.93 29.23 -6.17
C SER A 249 3.61 28.47 -6.08
N SER A 250 3.56 27.24 -6.62
CA SER A 250 2.39 26.37 -6.57
C SER A 250 1.96 26.00 -5.15
N ILE A 251 2.85 26.11 -4.15
CA ILE A 251 2.56 25.82 -2.73
C ILE A 251 2.62 27.05 -1.82
N ALA A 252 2.87 28.25 -2.35
CA ALA A 252 3.05 29.47 -1.54
C ALA A 252 1.84 29.83 -0.65
N HIS A 253 0.66 29.30 -0.97
CA HIS A 253 -0.58 29.48 -0.22
C HIS A 253 -0.69 28.57 1.02
N ILE A 254 0.19 27.56 1.17
CA ILE A 254 0.19 26.64 2.31
C ILE A 254 1.03 27.26 3.44
N PRO A 255 0.44 27.52 4.63
CA PRO A 255 1.18 28.10 5.73
C PRO A 255 2.16 27.07 6.34
N GLY A 256 3.24 27.57 6.95
CA GLY A 256 4.17 26.76 7.74
C GLY A 256 5.20 25.96 6.93
N ILE A 257 5.30 26.17 5.61
CA ILE A 257 6.42 25.65 4.81
C ILE A 257 7.70 26.39 5.21
N VAL A 258 8.72 25.63 5.60
CA VAL A 258 10.01 26.14 6.07
C VAL A 258 11.02 26.18 4.93
N ARG A 259 11.11 25.08 4.15
CA ARG A 259 12.11 24.95 3.08
C ARG A 259 11.68 23.92 2.04
N ILE A 260 11.99 24.18 0.78
CA ILE A 260 12.06 23.18 -0.29
C ILE A 260 13.54 22.92 -0.57
N VAL A 261 13.92 21.64 -0.65
CA VAL A 261 15.29 21.18 -0.87
C VAL A 261 15.30 20.42 -2.18
N VAL A 262 16.08 20.91 -3.14
CA VAL A 262 16.22 20.33 -4.48
C VAL A 262 17.70 20.02 -4.74
N ILE A 263 18.02 18.75 -4.95
CA ILE A 263 19.36 18.27 -5.28
C ILE A 263 19.22 17.23 -6.40
N ARG A 264 19.44 17.64 -7.65
CA ARG A 264 19.15 16.81 -8.84
C ARG A 264 17.73 16.23 -8.75
N ASP A 265 17.55 14.91 -8.67
CA ASP A 265 16.22 14.28 -8.60
C ASP A 265 15.68 14.15 -7.18
N PHE A 266 16.45 14.52 -6.16
CA PHE A 266 15.95 14.62 -4.79
C PHE A 266 15.16 15.92 -4.62
N VAL A 267 13.87 15.81 -4.34
CA VAL A 267 12.98 16.93 -4.00
C VAL A 267 12.33 16.64 -2.65
N GLY A 268 12.58 17.49 -1.66
CA GLY A 268 11.96 17.37 -0.34
C GLY A 268 11.45 18.69 0.21
N ILE A 269 10.43 18.60 1.05
CA ILE A 269 9.71 19.72 1.63
C ILE A 269 9.80 19.58 3.15
N VAL A 270 10.14 20.66 3.84
CA VAL A 270 10.14 20.77 5.30
C VAL A 270 9.06 21.75 5.72
N ALA A 271 8.22 21.37 6.66
CA ALA A 271 7.18 22.21 7.24
C ALA A 271 7.14 22.12 8.76
N MET A 272 6.48 23.08 9.40
CA MET A 272 6.28 23.12 10.85
C MET A 272 5.40 21.97 11.36
N ARG A 273 4.47 21.50 10.53
CA ARG A 273 3.53 20.42 10.86
C ARG A 273 3.48 19.35 9.77
N GLU A 274 3.15 18.13 10.18
CA GLU A 274 3.11 16.98 9.27
C GLU A 274 2.08 17.12 8.16
N GLU A 275 0.86 17.58 8.48
CA GLU A 275 -0.19 17.71 7.47
C GLU A 275 0.09 18.83 6.46
N GLN A 276 0.86 19.85 6.84
CA GLN A 276 1.33 20.90 5.93
C GLN A 276 2.34 20.35 4.93
N ALA A 277 3.35 19.60 5.40
CA ALA A 277 4.33 18.95 4.53
C ALA A 277 3.66 17.95 3.57
N ALA A 278 2.70 17.15 4.09
CA ALA A 278 1.93 16.21 3.27
C ALA A 278 1.09 16.92 2.20
N LYS A 279 0.38 17.99 2.57
CA LYS A 279 -0.43 18.76 1.62
C LYS A 279 0.43 19.42 0.54
N ALA A 280 1.58 19.97 0.93
CA ALA A 280 2.52 20.57 -0.02
C ALA A 280 3.10 19.55 -0.99
N ALA A 281 3.52 18.37 -0.51
CA ALA A 281 4.04 17.31 -1.37
C ALA A 281 3.03 16.81 -2.41
N GLN A 282 1.73 16.84 -2.09
CA GLN A 282 0.66 16.44 -3.01
C GLN A 282 0.40 17.44 -4.13
N VAL A 283 0.63 18.74 -3.91
CA VAL A 283 0.22 19.80 -4.86
C VAL A 283 1.38 20.57 -5.48
N LEU A 284 2.62 20.36 -4.98
CA LEU A 284 3.82 20.93 -5.58
C LEU A 284 3.97 20.44 -7.02
N LYS A 285 4.03 21.39 -7.96
CA LYS A 285 4.23 21.08 -9.38
C LYS A 285 5.70 20.82 -9.66
N VAL A 286 5.99 19.61 -10.15
CA VAL A 286 7.34 19.15 -10.50
C VAL A 286 7.32 18.59 -11.92
N THR A 287 8.27 19.04 -12.74
CA THR A 287 8.40 18.63 -14.15
C THR A 287 9.62 17.74 -14.32
N TRP A 288 9.45 16.58 -14.96
CA TRP A 288 10.49 15.57 -15.19
C TRP A 288 10.71 15.31 -16.68
N LYS A 289 11.91 14.88 -17.05
CA LYS A 289 12.22 14.35 -18.40
C LYS A 289 11.44 13.06 -18.67
N PRO A 290 11.08 12.76 -19.93
CA PRO A 290 10.55 11.46 -20.31
C PRO A 290 11.57 10.33 -20.09
N TRP A 291 11.12 9.17 -19.62
CA TRP A 291 11.99 8.03 -19.22
C TRP A 291 11.48 6.66 -19.67
N GLN A 292 10.19 6.52 -20.00
CA GLN A 292 9.49 5.22 -20.16
C GLN A 292 10.08 4.30 -21.26
N HIS A 293 10.63 4.86 -22.35
CA HIS A 293 11.15 4.07 -23.48
C HIS A 293 12.50 3.37 -23.18
N LEU A 294 13.03 3.51 -21.97
CA LEU A 294 14.33 2.99 -21.54
C LEU A 294 14.19 1.76 -20.62
N LEU A 295 12.97 1.28 -20.38
CA LEU A 295 12.72 0.21 -19.43
C LEU A 295 12.48 -1.15 -20.12
N PRO A 296 12.87 -2.26 -19.47
CA PRO A 296 12.53 -3.60 -19.94
C PRO A 296 11.01 -3.84 -19.85
N ASP A 297 10.47 -4.65 -20.75
CA ASP A 297 9.08 -5.11 -20.66
C ASP A 297 8.95 -6.10 -19.49
N LEU A 298 8.13 -5.76 -18.50
CA LEU A 298 7.87 -6.59 -17.33
C LEU A 298 6.46 -7.21 -17.34
N SER A 299 5.77 -7.18 -18.47
CA SER A 299 4.51 -7.91 -18.66
C SER A 299 4.73 -9.43 -18.72
N ASP A 300 5.93 -9.86 -19.13
CA ASP A 300 6.41 -11.24 -19.09
C ASP A 300 7.75 -11.32 -18.34
N ILE A 301 7.68 -11.67 -17.05
CA ILE A 301 8.85 -11.74 -16.17
C ILE A 301 9.81 -12.85 -16.59
N GLU A 302 9.29 -13.99 -17.07
CA GLU A 302 10.15 -15.10 -17.51
C GLU A 302 11.03 -14.65 -18.68
N GLN A 303 10.40 -14.08 -19.71
CA GLN A 303 11.12 -13.61 -20.88
C GLN A 303 12.09 -12.47 -20.54
N ALA A 304 11.68 -11.54 -19.66
CA ALA A 304 12.56 -10.46 -19.18
C ALA A 304 13.83 -10.99 -18.49
N ILE A 305 13.73 -12.06 -17.69
CA ILE A 305 14.89 -12.69 -17.05
C ILE A 305 15.77 -13.40 -18.09
N ARG A 306 15.18 -14.09 -19.08
CA ARG A 306 15.92 -14.77 -20.16
C ARG A 306 16.70 -13.78 -21.03
N ASP A 307 16.12 -12.62 -21.31
CA ASP A 307 16.73 -11.58 -22.13
C ASP A 307 17.77 -10.75 -21.36
N ASN A 308 17.81 -10.85 -20.03
CA ASN A 308 18.76 -10.12 -19.20
C ASN A 308 20.19 -10.66 -19.40
N PRO A 309 21.20 -9.80 -19.68
CA PRO A 309 22.58 -10.23 -19.80
C PRO A 309 23.08 -10.92 -18.54
N SER A 310 23.74 -12.07 -18.71
CA SER A 310 24.24 -12.89 -17.62
C SER A 310 25.63 -13.46 -17.86
N VAL A 311 26.31 -13.78 -16.77
CA VAL A 311 27.58 -14.51 -16.74
C VAL A 311 27.32 -15.88 -16.12
N LYS A 312 27.65 -16.95 -16.85
CA LYS A 312 27.48 -18.32 -16.38
C LYS A 312 28.59 -18.71 -15.41
N ARG A 313 28.22 -19.26 -14.26
CA ARG A 313 29.14 -19.81 -13.26
C ARG A 313 28.68 -21.22 -12.87
N VAL A 314 29.45 -22.23 -13.27
CA VAL A 314 29.23 -23.61 -12.84
C VAL A 314 29.83 -23.79 -11.46
N VAL A 315 28.99 -24.12 -10.47
CA VAL A 315 29.39 -24.24 -9.05
C VAL A 315 29.50 -25.70 -8.59
N LEU A 316 28.94 -26.63 -9.36
CA LEU A 316 29.08 -28.07 -9.19
C LEU A 316 28.97 -28.74 -10.57
N ASP A 317 29.84 -29.70 -10.83
CA ASP A 317 29.80 -30.58 -12.01
C ASP A 317 30.39 -31.93 -11.60
N GLN A 318 29.53 -32.92 -11.36
CA GLN A 318 29.91 -34.24 -10.86
C GLN A 318 29.26 -35.36 -11.68
N GLY A 319 29.99 -36.46 -11.85
CA GLY A 319 29.57 -37.57 -12.70
C GLY A 319 29.63 -37.22 -14.19
N ASN A 320 28.81 -37.88 -15.01
CA ASN A 320 28.69 -37.60 -16.44
C ASN A 320 27.25 -37.25 -16.79
N VAL A 321 26.89 -35.97 -16.55
CA VAL A 321 25.52 -35.47 -16.69
C VAL A 321 25.01 -35.61 -18.13
N ASP A 322 25.83 -35.27 -19.11
CA ASP A 322 25.40 -35.29 -20.51
C ASP A 322 25.07 -36.71 -20.99
N ASP A 323 25.91 -37.71 -20.66
CA ASP A 323 25.63 -39.12 -20.97
C ASP A 323 24.44 -39.65 -20.16
N ALA A 324 24.31 -39.27 -18.90
CA ALA A 324 23.20 -39.70 -18.05
C ALA A 324 21.84 -39.20 -18.56
N LEU A 325 21.77 -37.94 -18.99
CA LEU A 325 20.57 -37.36 -19.59
C LEU A 325 20.26 -37.94 -20.98
N ALA A 326 21.29 -38.25 -21.77
CA ALA A 326 21.13 -38.91 -23.06
C ALA A 326 20.57 -40.33 -22.94
N ASN A 327 20.87 -41.02 -21.84
CA ASN A 327 20.44 -42.38 -21.55
C ASN A 327 19.27 -42.47 -20.55
N ALA A 328 18.66 -41.34 -20.17
CA ALA A 328 17.51 -41.33 -19.28
C ALA A 328 16.33 -42.10 -19.91
N SER A 329 15.72 -43.00 -19.14
CA SER A 329 14.56 -43.77 -19.59
C SER A 329 13.31 -42.89 -19.74
N GLU A 330 13.20 -41.86 -18.89
CA GLU A 330 12.20 -40.81 -18.98
C GLU A 330 12.85 -39.47 -18.67
N ARG A 331 13.04 -38.61 -19.69
CA ARG A 331 13.58 -37.27 -19.53
C ARG A 331 12.49 -36.27 -19.16
N MET A 332 12.75 -35.45 -18.14
CA MET A 332 11.81 -34.51 -17.54
C MET A 332 12.45 -33.13 -17.41
N THR A 333 12.39 -32.31 -18.46
CA THR A 333 12.82 -30.91 -18.40
C THR A 333 11.71 -30.02 -17.82
N ARG A 334 12.03 -29.14 -16.87
CA ARG A 334 11.08 -28.29 -16.13
C ARG A 334 11.61 -26.87 -15.96
N THR A 335 10.69 -25.92 -16.01
CA THR A 335 10.94 -24.51 -15.73
C THR A 335 10.05 -24.09 -14.56
N TYR A 336 10.62 -23.39 -13.60
CA TYR A 336 9.97 -22.83 -12.42
C TYR A 336 10.21 -21.33 -12.36
N LEU A 337 9.16 -20.57 -12.02
CA LEU A 337 9.20 -19.11 -11.99
C LEU A 337 8.77 -18.56 -10.62
N TRP A 338 9.63 -17.73 -10.04
CA TRP A 338 9.40 -16.98 -8.82
C TRP A 338 9.17 -15.49 -9.12
N PRO A 339 8.10 -14.86 -8.62
CA PRO A 339 7.75 -13.47 -8.95
C PRO A 339 8.52 -12.44 -8.12
N TYR A 340 8.51 -11.18 -8.56
CA TYR A 340 8.91 -10.05 -7.72
C TYR A 340 7.93 -9.86 -6.56
N GLN A 341 8.46 -9.55 -5.37
CA GLN A 341 7.69 -9.38 -4.13
C GLN A 341 8.16 -8.13 -3.36
N ILE A 342 7.38 -7.66 -2.40
CA ILE A 342 7.78 -6.56 -1.50
C ILE A 342 7.86 -7.05 -0.07
N HIS A 343 8.57 -6.34 0.80
CA HIS A 343 8.63 -6.67 2.22
C HIS A 343 7.27 -6.45 2.89
N GLY A 344 6.50 -5.45 2.44
CA GLY A 344 5.13 -5.24 2.92
C GLY A 344 5.09 -4.93 4.42
N SER A 345 5.86 -3.93 4.86
CA SER A 345 5.85 -3.54 6.28
C SER A 345 4.52 -2.90 6.66
N ILE A 346 3.95 -3.21 7.84
CA ILE A 346 2.61 -2.72 8.24
C ILE A 346 2.61 -1.20 8.42
N GLY A 347 3.68 -0.63 8.98
CA GLY A 347 3.92 0.81 8.97
C GLY A 347 4.87 1.19 7.84
N PRO A 348 4.61 2.25 7.06
CA PRO A 348 5.57 2.80 6.11
C PRO A 348 6.87 3.24 6.81
N SER A 349 7.99 3.24 6.10
CA SER A 349 9.29 3.61 6.66
C SER A 349 9.29 5.05 7.19
N CYS A 350 9.92 5.26 8.35
CA CYS A 350 10.08 6.56 8.98
C CYS A 350 11.51 6.72 9.52
N GLY A 351 12.05 7.93 9.42
CA GLY A 351 13.36 8.30 9.93
C GLY A 351 13.32 9.71 10.53
N LEU A 352 14.15 9.94 11.55
CA LEU A 352 14.30 11.24 12.19
C LEU A 352 15.79 11.54 12.31
N ALA A 353 16.20 12.72 11.83
CA ALA A 353 17.58 13.17 11.93
C ALA A 353 17.65 14.52 12.65
N ASP A 354 18.69 14.68 13.46
CA ASP A 354 19.11 15.94 14.10
C ASP A 354 20.54 16.21 13.64
N TYR A 355 20.67 16.99 12.58
CA TYR A 355 21.96 17.44 12.05
C TYR A 355 22.46 18.65 12.84
N ARG A 356 23.68 18.57 13.36
CA ARG A 356 24.46 19.70 13.90
C ARG A 356 25.84 19.71 13.24
N GLU A 357 26.54 20.84 13.31
CA GLU A 357 27.88 20.94 12.72
C GLU A 357 28.91 20.04 13.44
N ASP A 358 28.72 19.83 14.74
CA ASP A 358 29.60 19.05 15.62
C ASP A 358 29.26 17.56 15.69
N GLY A 359 28.05 17.17 15.28
CA GLY A 359 27.64 15.76 15.19
C GLY A 359 26.23 15.57 14.63
N ILE A 360 25.94 14.34 14.19
CA ILE A 360 24.64 13.96 13.61
C ILE A 360 24.07 12.81 14.41
N ARG A 361 22.78 12.91 14.79
CA ARG A 361 22.03 11.80 15.37
C ARG A 361 20.86 11.42 14.48
N VAL A 362 20.70 10.12 14.25
CA VAL A 362 19.61 9.59 13.41
C VAL A 362 18.90 8.47 14.15
N TRP A 363 17.60 8.64 14.40
CA TRP A 363 16.73 7.59 14.92
C TRP A 363 16.16 6.80 13.75
N SER A 364 16.41 5.50 13.75
CA SER A 364 16.12 4.65 12.59
C SER A 364 15.55 3.30 13.00
N GLY A 365 14.63 2.79 12.16
CA GLY A 365 14.18 1.40 12.17
C GLY A 365 15.08 0.45 11.36
N THR A 366 16.24 0.90 10.89
CA THR A 366 17.13 0.14 10.00
C THR A 366 17.48 -1.25 10.53
N GLN A 367 17.61 -2.19 9.60
CA GLN A 367 18.20 -3.51 9.85
C GLN A 367 19.73 -3.45 10.01
N ASN A 368 20.38 -2.43 9.44
CA ASN A 368 21.82 -2.37 9.25
C ASN A 368 22.42 -1.03 9.73
N PRO A 369 22.43 -0.73 11.04
CA PRO A 369 22.83 0.57 11.57
C PRO A 369 24.22 1.05 11.10
N HIS A 370 25.24 0.19 11.13
CA HIS A 370 26.58 0.57 10.71
C HIS A 370 26.72 0.78 9.19
N MET A 371 25.94 0.06 8.37
CA MET A 371 25.93 0.31 6.92
C MET A 371 25.20 1.61 6.60
N LEU A 372 24.08 1.89 7.27
CA LEU A 372 23.41 3.18 7.17
C LEU A 372 24.35 4.32 7.56
N ARG A 373 25.08 4.20 8.68
CA ARG A 373 26.08 5.20 9.11
C ARG A 373 27.10 5.50 8.01
N ALA A 374 27.64 4.46 7.37
CA ALA A 374 28.60 4.62 6.27
C ALA A 374 27.97 5.27 5.02
N ASP A 375 26.74 4.89 4.65
CA ASP A 375 26.01 5.50 3.54
C ASP A 375 25.72 6.98 3.80
N LEU A 376 25.35 7.36 5.03
CA LEU A 376 25.12 8.76 5.41
C LEU A 376 26.41 9.58 5.41
N ALA A 377 27.52 9.01 5.90
CA ALA A 377 28.84 9.62 5.84
C ALA A 377 29.25 9.91 4.38
N TRP A 378 29.03 8.93 3.48
CA TRP A 378 29.29 9.10 2.06
C TRP A 378 28.38 10.15 1.43
N LEU A 379 27.07 10.10 1.71
CA LEU A 379 26.07 11.05 1.21
C LEU A 379 26.41 12.50 1.57
N LEU A 380 26.86 12.74 2.81
CA LEU A 380 27.08 14.08 3.35
C LEU A 380 28.51 14.59 3.20
N GLU A 381 29.46 13.71 2.84
CA GLU A 381 30.91 13.94 2.92
C GLU A 381 31.32 14.33 4.34
N TYR A 382 30.86 13.53 5.31
CA TYR A 382 30.98 13.79 6.73
C TYR A 382 31.73 12.63 7.41
N PRO A 383 32.52 12.87 8.49
CA PRO A 383 33.21 11.79 9.19
C PRO A 383 32.24 10.75 9.76
N GLU A 384 32.52 9.45 9.53
CA GLU A 384 31.63 8.34 9.93
C GLU A 384 31.43 8.30 11.44
N GLU A 385 32.48 8.55 12.21
CA GLU A 385 32.52 8.56 13.68
C GLU A 385 31.76 9.73 14.33
N LYS A 386 31.30 10.70 13.54
CA LYS A 386 30.47 11.82 14.02
C LYS A 386 28.98 11.60 13.76
N ILE A 387 28.59 10.41 13.32
CA ILE A 387 27.21 10.04 13.01
C ILE A 387 26.78 8.90 13.95
N GLU A 388 25.86 9.20 14.87
CA GLU A 388 25.22 8.20 15.72
C GLU A 388 23.92 7.72 15.06
N ILE A 389 23.80 6.41 14.83
CA ILE A 389 22.55 5.76 14.48
C ILE A 389 21.96 5.14 15.74
N ILE A 390 20.86 5.71 16.20
CA ILE A 390 20.09 5.26 17.35
C ILE A 390 19.02 4.30 16.84
N ARG A 391 19.21 3.00 17.09
CA ARG A 391 18.29 1.97 16.64
C ARG A 391 17.00 1.96 17.49
N MET A 392 15.86 2.14 16.82
CA MET A 392 14.51 2.00 17.38
C MET A 392 13.75 0.86 16.70
N GLU A 393 12.69 0.34 17.32
CA GLU A 393 11.90 -0.74 16.71
C GLU A 393 11.28 -0.30 15.36
N ALA A 394 11.26 -1.23 14.41
CA ALA A 394 10.67 -1.04 13.08
C ALA A 394 9.25 -1.63 13.02
N ALA A 395 8.39 -1.05 12.19
CA ALA A 395 7.02 -1.53 11.96
C ALA A 395 6.96 -2.70 10.95
N GLY A 396 7.94 -3.61 11.04
CA GLY A 396 8.26 -4.64 10.04
C GLY A 396 9.44 -4.22 9.15
N CYS A 397 10.23 -5.20 8.72
CA CYS A 397 11.29 -5.00 7.72
C CYS A 397 11.51 -6.23 6.84
N TYR A 398 11.46 -7.45 7.40
CA TYR A 398 11.54 -8.75 6.69
C TYR A 398 12.70 -8.87 5.69
N GLY A 399 13.77 -8.12 5.93
CA GLY A 399 14.78 -7.76 4.95
C GLY A 399 15.09 -6.26 5.00
N ARG A 400 15.63 -5.71 3.91
CA ARG A 400 15.95 -4.28 3.79
C ARG A 400 14.88 -3.56 2.96
N ASN A 401 13.92 -2.94 3.63
CA ASN A 401 12.91 -2.04 3.04
C ASN A 401 13.45 -0.58 2.93
N CYS A 402 12.56 0.42 2.83
CA CYS A 402 12.94 1.83 2.74
C CYS A 402 13.44 2.48 4.04
N ALA A 403 13.66 1.74 5.14
CA ALA A 403 14.09 2.30 6.42
C ALA A 403 15.40 3.10 6.31
N ASP A 404 16.33 2.66 5.45
CA ASP A 404 17.59 3.37 5.20
C ASP A 404 17.37 4.62 4.34
N ASP A 405 16.52 4.49 3.30
CA ASP A 405 16.22 5.56 2.34
C ASP A 405 15.61 6.78 3.05
N VAL A 406 14.63 6.55 3.93
CA VAL A 406 13.95 7.63 4.66
C VAL A 406 14.83 8.31 5.70
N CYS A 407 15.84 7.59 6.24
CA CYS A 407 16.83 8.19 7.13
C CYS A 407 17.78 9.12 6.37
N ALA A 408 18.18 8.73 5.16
CA ALA A 408 18.96 9.58 4.27
C ALA A 408 18.15 10.82 3.82
N ASP A 409 16.86 10.65 3.54
CA ASP A 409 15.97 11.78 3.28
C ASP A 409 15.92 12.75 4.49
N ALA A 410 15.73 12.22 5.71
CA ALA A 410 15.65 13.01 6.92
C ALA A 410 16.93 13.80 7.20
N VAL A 411 18.10 13.21 7.00
CA VAL A 411 19.37 13.90 7.26
C VAL A 411 19.65 15.01 6.26
N LEU A 412 19.30 14.83 4.97
CA LEU A 412 19.41 15.89 3.96
C LEU A 412 18.52 17.08 4.30
N LEU A 413 17.28 16.80 4.72
CA LEU A 413 16.33 17.85 5.10
C LEU A 413 16.72 18.54 6.41
N SER A 414 17.18 17.79 7.43
CA SER A 414 17.66 18.36 8.69
C SER A 414 18.89 19.23 8.46
N ARG A 415 19.85 18.80 7.64
CA ARG A 415 21.02 19.60 7.26
C ARG A 415 20.63 20.92 6.60
N ALA A 416 19.60 20.92 5.75
CA ALA A 416 19.17 22.11 5.04
C ALA A 416 18.53 23.18 5.94
N VAL A 417 18.01 22.80 7.12
CA VAL A 417 17.31 23.71 8.04
C VAL A 417 17.98 23.88 9.40
N GLY A 418 18.97 23.05 9.75
CA GLY A 418 19.69 23.11 11.03
C GLY A 418 18.85 22.72 12.26
N LEU A 419 17.72 22.04 12.05
CA LEU A 419 16.78 21.60 13.08
C LEU A 419 16.43 20.11 12.88
N PRO A 420 15.93 19.42 13.91
CA PRO A 420 15.50 18.03 13.77
C PRO A 420 14.36 17.90 12.74
N VAL A 421 14.47 16.95 11.82
CA VAL A 421 13.44 16.69 10.80
C VAL A 421 13.04 15.22 10.81
N ARG A 422 11.73 14.98 11.00
CA ARG A 422 11.11 13.65 10.86
C ARG A 422 10.54 13.48 9.46
N VAL A 423 10.94 12.43 8.76
CA VAL A 423 10.39 12.04 7.45
C VAL A 423 9.68 10.70 7.59
N GLN A 424 8.52 10.59 6.96
CA GLN A 424 7.76 9.34 6.86
C GLN A 424 7.22 9.22 5.44
N LEU A 425 7.36 8.03 4.85
CA LEU A 425 6.82 7.72 3.54
C LEU A 425 5.31 7.50 3.62
N THR A 426 4.59 7.79 2.52
CA THR A 426 3.22 7.27 2.37
C THR A 426 3.25 5.78 2.04
N ARG A 427 2.10 5.10 2.15
CA ARG A 427 1.98 3.69 1.75
C ARG A 427 2.35 3.49 0.28
N GLU A 428 1.88 4.39 -0.58
CA GLU A 428 2.16 4.42 -2.02
C GLU A 428 3.65 4.55 -2.29
N GLN A 429 4.32 5.44 -1.56
CA GLN A 429 5.76 5.63 -1.70
C GLN A 429 6.54 4.39 -1.22
N GLU A 430 6.16 3.80 -0.09
CA GLU A 430 6.79 2.57 0.41
C GLU A 430 6.66 1.45 -0.64
N HIS A 431 5.46 1.09 -1.06
CA HIS A 431 5.27 -0.03 -1.99
C HIS A 431 5.90 0.25 -3.37
N ALA A 432 5.84 1.48 -3.86
CA ALA A 432 6.45 1.84 -5.13
C ALA A 432 7.98 1.76 -5.07
N TRP A 433 8.60 2.27 -4.00
CA TRP A 433 10.05 2.49 -3.94
C TRP A 433 10.83 1.51 -3.08
N GLU A 434 10.20 0.76 -2.19
CA GLU A 434 10.91 -0.27 -1.42
C GLU A 434 11.60 -1.23 -2.39
N PRO A 435 12.83 -1.62 -2.12
CA PRO A 435 13.53 -2.53 -3.01
C PRO A 435 12.83 -3.90 -2.98
N LYS A 436 12.61 -4.51 -4.15
CA LYS A 436 11.82 -5.74 -4.27
C LYS A 436 12.62 -6.97 -3.82
N GLY A 437 11.93 -7.98 -3.28
CA GLY A 437 12.41 -9.35 -3.33
C GLY A 437 12.44 -9.79 -4.79
N THR A 438 13.60 -10.24 -5.26
CA THR A 438 13.83 -10.41 -6.70
C THR A 438 13.08 -11.63 -7.27
N ALA A 439 12.66 -11.51 -8.53
CA ALA A 439 12.15 -12.63 -9.31
C ALA A 439 13.30 -13.60 -9.65
N GLN A 440 12.96 -14.86 -9.94
CA GLN A 440 13.96 -15.87 -10.23
C GLN A 440 13.40 -16.91 -11.20
N LEU A 441 14.22 -17.30 -12.17
CA LEU A 441 13.92 -18.37 -13.12
C LEU A 441 14.83 -19.55 -12.81
N MET A 442 14.23 -20.72 -12.61
CA MET A 442 14.94 -21.96 -12.31
C MET A 442 14.57 -23.03 -13.34
N GLU A 443 15.59 -23.68 -13.90
CA GLU A 443 15.44 -24.68 -14.95
C GLU A 443 16.13 -25.97 -14.51
N VAL A 444 15.41 -27.08 -14.60
CA VAL A 444 15.93 -28.41 -14.27
C VAL A 444 15.79 -29.28 -15.51
N ASP A 445 16.90 -29.84 -15.99
CA ASP A 445 16.90 -30.92 -16.97
C ASP A 445 17.42 -32.20 -16.31
N GLY A 446 16.62 -33.25 -16.36
CA GLY A 446 16.82 -34.45 -15.55
C GLY A 446 15.89 -35.56 -15.98
N GLY A 447 15.73 -36.58 -15.16
CA GLY A 447 14.81 -37.66 -15.44
C GLY A 447 15.05 -38.93 -14.64
N LEU A 448 14.37 -40.00 -15.03
CA LEU A 448 14.48 -41.32 -14.40
C LEU A 448 15.37 -42.27 -15.21
N ASN A 449 16.17 -43.07 -14.52
CA ASN A 449 16.83 -44.25 -15.07
C ASN A 449 15.85 -45.45 -15.14
N ALA A 450 16.29 -46.56 -15.73
CA ALA A 450 15.43 -47.73 -15.94
C ALA A 450 14.92 -48.37 -14.64
N GLU A 451 15.62 -48.15 -13.52
CA GLU A 451 15.29 -48.64 -12.19
C GLU A 451 14.36 -47.67 -11.42
N GLY A 452 13.96 -46.55 -12.03
CA GLY A 452 13.14 -45.52 -11.40
C GLY A 452 13.90 -44.59 -10.43
N GLY A 453 15.23 -44.63 -10.44
CA GLY A 453 16.09 -43.66 -9.74
C GLY A 453 16.39 -42.43 -10.60
N VAL A 454 17.00 -41.41 -10.02
CA VAL A 454 17.43 -40.21 -10.77
C VAL A 454 18.53 -40.57 -11.77
N ALA A 455 18.29 -40.32 -13.07
CA ALA A 455 19.29 -40.51 -14.11
C ALA A 455 20.37 -39.43 -14.04
N GLY A 456 19.96 -38.16 -14.07
CA GLY A 456 20.85 -37.00 -13.96
C GLY A 456 20.09 -35.75 -13.53
N TYR A 457 20.82 -34.74 -13.10
CA TYR A 457 20.26 -33.48 -12.59
C TYR A 457 21.11 -32.28 -13.03
N ASP A 458 20.72 -31.63 -14.12
CA ASP A 458 21.30 -30.36 -14.58
C ASP A 458 20.40 -29.20 -14.18
N PHE A 459 20.84 -28.42 -13.19
CA PHE A 459 20.10 -27.30 -12.65
C PHE A 459 20.74 -25.97 -13.06
N THR A 460 19.93 -25.08 -13.60
CA THR A 460 20.30 -23.71 -13.91
C THR A 460 19.39 -22.73 -13.18
N THR A 461 19.97 -21.73 -12.52
CA THR A 461 19.22 -20.67 -11.84
C THR A 461 19.66 -19.29 -12.29
N SER A 462 18.69 -18.43 -12.58
CA SER A 462 18.85 -17.08 -13.12
C SER A 462 18.26 -16.07 -12.14
N TYR A 463 19.12 -15.29 -11.49
CA TYR A 463 18.76 -14.42 -10.37
C TYR A 463 19.30 -12.99 -10.58
N PRO A 464 18.43 -12.02 -10.93
CA PRO A 464 18.76 -10.60 -10.92
C PRO A 464 19.27 -10.17 -9.54
N SER A 465 20.43 -9.54 -9.54
CA SER A 465 21.10 -9.07 -8.32
C SER A 465 20.23 -8.17 -7.44
N ASN A 466 20.46 -8.19 -6.13
CA ASN A 466 19.58 -7.56 -5.15
C ASN A 466 20.34 -6.81 -4.04
N ASN A 467 21.18 -5.86 -4.43
CA ASN A 467 21.94 -5.02 -3.50
C ASN A 467 21.78 -3.53 -3.86
N SER A 468 20.53 -3.07 -3.94
CA SER A 468 20.21 -1.68 -4.28
C SER A 468 20.90 -0.68 -3.34
N PRO A 469 21.53 0.40 -3.81
CA PRO A 469 22.04 1.46 -2.95
C PRO A 469 20.93 2.17 -2.15
N THR A 470 21.33 2.90 -1.10
CA THR A 470 20.43 3.86 -0.43
C THR A 470 20.03 4.94 -1.44
N LEU A 471 18.73 5.16 -1.61
CA LEU A 471 18.15 5.88 -2.75
C LEU A 471 18.67 7.32 -2.87
N ALA A 472 18.85 8.02 -1.74
CA ALA A 472 19.37 9.39 -1.73
C ALA A 472 20.78 9.51 -2.33
N LEU A 473 21.63 8.48 -2.24
CA LEU A 473 22.94 8.48 -2.89
C LEU A 473 22.82 8.59 -4.41
N LEU A 474 21.81 7.93 -4.99
CA LEU A 474 21.55 7.94 -6.42
C LEU A 474 20.85 9.23 -6.85
N LEU A 475 19.79 9.63 -6.13
CA LEU A 475 18.98 10.80 -6.50
C LEU A 475 19.76 12.10 -6.42
N THR A 476 20.73 12.20 -5.51
CA THR A 476 21.63 13.36 -5.40
C THR A 476 22.84 13.26 -6.35
N GLY A 477 23.03 12.11 -7.00
CA GLY A 477 24.16 11.84 -7.87
C GLY A 477 25.49 11.66 -7.16
N ARG A 478 25.44 11.28 -5.88
CA ARG A 478 26.63 10.93 -5.08
C ARG A 478 27.23 9.60 -5.54
N VAL A 479 26.38 8.68 -5.98
CA VAL A 479 26.74 7.39 -6.58
C VAL A 479 26.12 7.29 -7.97
N GLU A 480 26.88 6.75 -8.91
CA GLU A 480 26.41 6.51 -10.27
C GLU A 480 25.38 5.36 -10.32
N PRO A 481 24.25 5.51 -11.04
CA PRO A 481 23.16 4.52 -11.12
C PRO A 481 23.49 3.37 -12.09
N VAL A 482 24.55 2.62 -11.77
CA VAL A 482 25.07 1.54 -12.61
C VAL A 482 24.51 0.20 -12.13
N PRO A 483 24.00 -0.66 -13.05
CA PRO A 483 23.61 -2.01 -12.68
C PRO A 483 24.83 -2.85 -12.33
N VAL A 484 24.98 -3.19 -11.04
CA VAL A 484 26.07 -4.04 -10.55
C VAL A 484 25.59 -5.47 -10.36
N MET A 485 26.33 -6.41 -10.95
CA MET A 485 26.11 -7.85 -10.79
C MET A 485 26.80 -8.36 -9.53
N PHE A 486 26.09 -9.16 -8.74
CA PHE A 486 26.57 -9.84 -7.54
C PHE A 486 26.25 -11.34 -7.60
N GLU A 487 27.11 -12.16 -6.98
CA GLU A 487 26.92 -13.61 -6.83
C GLU A 487 25.88 -13.89 -5.72
N MET A 488 24.59 -13.79 -6.04
CA MET A 488 23.50 -13.90 -5.04
C MET A 488 22.47 -15.00 -5.35
N GLY A 489 22.51 -15.61 -6.53
CA GLY A 489 21.58 -16.68 -6.95
C GLY A 489 21.89 -18.06 -6.38
N ASP A 490 22.97 -18.20 -5.61
CA ASP A 490 23.56 -19.49 -5.22
C ASP A 490 23.19 -19.99 -3.81
N ARG A 491 22.30 -19.30 -3.09
CA ARG A 491 21.84 -19.82 -1.80
C ARG A 491 20.99 -21.06 -2.00
N THR A 492 21.37 -22.16 -1.35
CA THR A 492 20.66 -23.44 -1.47
C THR A 492 20.45 -23.87 -2.92
N SER A 493 21.41 -23.56 -3.82
CA SER A 493 21.34 -23.94 -5.25
C SER A 493 21.79 -25.38 -5.50
N ILE A 494 22.54 -25.97 -4.57
CA ILE A 494 22.84 -27.40 -4.57
C ILE A 494 21.70 -28.09 -3.82
N PRO A 495 20.95 -29.02 -4.45
CA PRO A 495 19.89 -29.74 -3.78
C PRO A 495 20.45 -30.61 -2.64
N PRO A 496 19.68 -30.90 -1.58
CA PRO A 496 20.16 -31.66 -0.42
C PRO A 496 20.25 -33.17 -0.66
N TYR A 497 20.19 -33.62 -1.91
CA TYR A 497 20.09 -35.01 -2.32
C TYR A 497 21.39 -35.48 -2.98
N ASP A 498 21.88 -36.64 -2.56
CA ASP A 498 23.05 -37.26 -3.15
C ASP A 498 22.70 -37.89 -4.52
N ILE A 499 22.99 -37.16 -5.60
CA ILE A 499 22.71 -37.58 -6.98
C ILE A 499 24.03 -37.76 -7.72
N GLU A 500 24.26 -38.95 -8.27
CA GLU A 500 25.53 -39.34 -8.88
C GLU A 500 25.97 -38.44 -10.05
N HIS A 501 25.01 -37.98 -10.86
CA HIS A 501 25.24 -37.16 -12.04
C HIS A 501 24.53 -35.81 -11.86
N MET A 502 25.27 -34.79 -11.39
CA MET A 502 24.70 -33.48 -11.07
C MET A 502 25.55 -32.34 -11.60
N ARG A 503 24.91 -31.37 -12.24
CA ARG A 503 25.50 -30.09 -12.63
C ARG A 503 24.64 -28.96 -12.08
N VAL A 504 25.29 -27.94 -11.52
CA VAL A 504 24.62 -26.74 -11.01
C VAL A 504 25.28 -25.50 -11.61
N THR A 505 24.48 -24.72 -12.34
CA THR A 505 24.89 -23.49 -13.02
C THR A 505 24.11 -22.30 -12.49
N ILE A 506 24.82 -21.22 -12.17
CA ILE A 506 24.25 -19.93 -11.79
C ILE A 506 24.46 -18.97 -12.95
N ASN A 507 23.39 -18.31 -13.40
CA ASN A 507 23.47 -17.18 -14.32
C ASN A 507 23.46 -15.90 -13.47
N ASP A 508 24.66 -15.43 -13.10
CA ASP A 508 24.82 -14.18 -12.36
C ASP A 508 24.48 -13.01 -13.29
N MET A 509 23.62 -12.09 -12.84
CA MET A 509 23.09 -11.02 -13.69
C MET A 509 22.79 -9.73 -12.91
N ALA A 510 22.83 -8.62 -13.64
CA ALA A 510 22.49 -7.30 -13.12
C ALA A 510 21.02 -7.21 -12.62
N PRO A 511 20.69 -6.25 -11.73
CA PRO A 511 19.31 -6.00 -11.36
C PRO A 511 18.49 -5.52 -12.57
N ILE A 512 17.25 -6.01 -12.69
CA ILE A 512 16.26 -5.53 -13.67
C ILE A 512 15.41 -4.41 -13.06
N VAL A 513 15.03 -4.59 -11.80
CA VAL A 513 14.34 -3.60 -10.95
C VAL A 513 15.13 -3.43 -9.66
N ARG A 514 14.89 -2.31 -8.95
CA ARG A 514 15.47 -2.05 -7.63
C ARG A 514 15.12 -3.20 -6.69
N ALA A 515 16.13 -3.93 -6.21
CA ALA A 515 15.94 -5.13 -5.40
C ALA A 515 16.91 -5.22 -4.21
N SER A 516 16.44 -5.84 -3.12
CA SER A 516 17.23 -6.11 -1.91
C SER A 516 16.97 -7.52 -1.38
N TRP A 517 17.65 -7.91 -0.31
CA TRP A 517 17.33 -9.13 0.42
C TRP A 517 15.95 -9.01 1.08
N MET A 518 15.05 -9.91 0.69
CA MET A 518 13.79 -10.23 1.34
C MET A 518 13.91 -11.64 1.93
N ARG A 519 13.18 -11.91 3.02
CA ARG A 519 13.28 -13.16 3.78
C ARG A 519 13.33 -14.41 2.88
N GLY A 520 14.36 -15.22 3.03
CA GLY A 520 14.62 -16.43 2.23
C GLY A 520 15.50 -16.22 0.98
N VAL A 521 15.56 -15.00 0.42
CA VAL A 521 16.41 -14.63 -0.74
C VAL A 521 16.27 -15.66 -1.88
N SER A 522 17.36 -16.16 -2.48
CA SER A 522 17.36 -17.17 -3.54
C SER A 522 17.17 -18.61 -3.03
N ALA A 523 17.25 -18.85 -1.71
CA ALA A 523 17.11 -20.19 -1.15
C ALA A 523 15.70 -20.75 -1.28
N LEU A 524 14.69 -19.90 -1.07
CA LEU A 524 13.28 -20.31 -1.14
C LEU A 524 12.86 -20.62 -2.59
N PRO A 525 13.20 -19.80 -3.61
CA PRO A 525 12.99 -20.18 -5.01
C PRO A 525 13.77 -21.43 -5.47
N ASN A 526 15.06 -21.55 -5.12
CA ASN A 526 15.85 -22.75 -5.47
C ASN A 526 15.22 -24.01 -4.85
N THR A 527 14.83 -23.94 -3.58
CA THR A 527 14.13 -25.05 -2.91
C THR A 527 12.77 -25.36 -3.56
N PHE A 528 12.00 -24.34 -3.97
CA PHE A 528 10.76 -24.57 -4.70
C PHE A 528 10.99 -25.44 -5.94
N ALA A 529 12.02 -25.17 -6.73
CA ALA A 529 12.38 -25.98 -7.89
C ALA A 529 12.84 -27.40 -7.48
N HIS A 530 13.78 -27.51 -6.54
CA HIS A 530 14.33 -28.80 -6.10
C HIS A 530 13.26 -29.73 -5.52
N GLU A 531 12.46 -29.23 -4.58
CA GLU A 531 11.46 -30.01 -3.85
C GLU A 531 10.21 -30.30 -4.67
N SER A 532 9.85 -29.46 -5.64
CA SER A 532 8.78 -29.80 -6.59
C SER A 532 9.26 -30.84 -7.60
N TYR A 533 10.51 -30.73 -8.06
CA TYR A 533 11.06 -31.64 -9.05
C TYR A 533 11.26 -33.06 -8.51
N ILE A 534 11.79 -33.21 -7.30
CA ILE A 534 11.96 -34.54 -6.70
C ILE A 534 10.61 -35.20 -6.39
N ASP A 535 9.57 -34.41 -6.11
CA ASP A 535 8.21 -34.92 -5.98
C ASP A 535 7.66 -35.42 -7.32
N GLU A 536 7.89 -34.68 -8.41
CA GLU A 536 7.54 -35.13 -9.76
C GLU A 536 8.25 -36.43 -10.16
N LEU A 537 9.55 -36.56 -9.83
CA LEU A 537 10.31 -37.80 -10.05
C LEU A 537 9.73 -38.96 -9.24
N ALA A 538 9.34 -38.74 -7.98
CA ALA A 538 8.76 -39.78 -7.14
C ALA A 538 7.46 -40.34 -7.74
N PHE A 539 6.56 -39.47 -8.19
CA PHE A 539 5.31 -39.90 -8.83
C PHE A 539 5.54 -40.58 -10.18
N ALA A 540 6.49 -40.09 -11.00
CA ALA A 540 6.87 -40.73 -12.26
C ALA A 540 7.46 -42.14 -12.03
N ALA A 541 8.25 -42.31 -10.96
CA ALA A 541 8.80 -43.60 -10.55
C ALA A 541 7.77 -44.52 -9.87
N GLY A 542 6.57 -44.03 -9.56
CA GLY A 542 5.55 -44.78 -8.81
C GLY A 542 5.96 -45.06 -7.35
N VAL A 543 6.67 -44.13 -6.71
CA VAL A 543 7.19 -44.24 -5.33
C VAL A 543 6.58 -43.13 -4.46
N ASP A 544 6.40 -43.40 -3.17
CA ASP A 544 5.96 -42.35 -2.25
C ASP A 544 6.97 -41.19 -2.17
N PRO A 545 6.53 -39.91 -2.22
CA PRO A 545 7.44 -38.78 -2.23
C PRO A 545 8.32 -38.63 -0.98
N VAL A 546 7.90 -39.10 0.19
CA VAL A 546 8.75 -39.08 1.41
C VAL A 546 9.79 -40.20 1.32
N GLU A 547 9.36 -41.40 0.94
CA GLU A 547 10.27 -42.54 0.73
C GLU A 547 11.32 -42.22 -0.34
N TYR A 548 10.92 -41.63 -1.47
CA TYR A 548 11.82 -41.31 -2.58
C TYR A 548 12.93 -40.34 -2.16
N ARG A 549 12.59 -39.28 -1.39
CA ARG A 549 13.57 -38.35 -0.82
C ARG A 549 14.57 -39.06 0.10
N LEU A 550 14.09 -39.99 0.95
CA LEU A 550 14.93 -40.73 1.87
C LEU A 550 15.94 -41.66 1.18
N ARG A 551 15.73 -42.03 -0.10
CA ARG A 551 16.71 -42.80 -0.88
C ARG A 551 18.00 -42.01 -1.15
N TYR A 552 17.89 -40.68 -1.23
CA TYR A 552 18.98 -39.77 -1.59
C TYR A 552 19.43 -38.87 -0.44
N LEU A 553 18.85 -39.02 0.76
CA LEU A 553 19.12 -38.18 1.92
C LEU A 553 19.93 -38.96 2.98
N HIS A 554 21.25 -38.86 2.91
CA HIS A 554 22.17 -39.62 3.78
C HIS A 554 22.54 -38.92 5.10
N ASP A 555 22.11 -37.68 5.33
CA ASP A 555 22.27 -37.00 6.61
C ASP A 555 21.27 -37.57 7.64
N ASP A 556 21.78 -38.16 8.72
CA ASP A 556 20.96 -38.81 9.75
C ASP A 556 19.98 -37.84 10.44
N ARG A 557 20.41 -36.59 10.72
CA ARG A 557 19.53 -35.58 11.35
C ARG A 557 18.43 -35.16 10.40
N ALA A 558 18.76 -34.98 9.13
CA ALA A 558 17.79 -34.67 8.10
C ALA A 558 16.79 -35.82 7.91
N SER A 559 17.26 -37.06 7.81
CA SER A 559 16.43 -38.25 7.70
C SER A 559 15.51 -38.44 8.91
N GLU A 560 16.02 -38.23 10.13
CA GLU A 560 15.21 -38.27 11.37
C GLU A 560 14.13 -37.19 11.34
N LEU A 561 14.45 -35.96 10.95
CA LEU A 561 13.50 -34.86 10.84
C LEU A 561 12.38 -35.16 9.84
N VAL A 562 12.75 -35.65 8.64
CA VAL A 562 11.78 -36.03 7.58
C VAL A 562 10.81 -37.08 8.10
N LYS A 563 11.34 -38.17 8.69
CA LYS A 563 10.52 -39.27 9.23
C LYS A 563 9.61 -38.80 10.36
N SER A 564 10.17 -38.05 11.32
CA SER A 564 9.42 -37.54 12.48
C SER A 564 8.32 -36.58 12.06
N THR A 565 8.56 -35.75 11.04
CA THR A 565 7.56 -34.80 10.54
C THR A 565 6.43 -35.53 9.81
N ALA A 566 6.78 -36.52 8.98
CA ALA A 566 5.80 -37.36 8.30
C ALA A 566 4.94 -38.16 9.30
N GLU A 567 5.56 -38.72 10.34
CA GLU A 567 4.85 -39.41 11.43
C GLU A 567 3.93 -38.45 12.20
N ARG A 568 4.43 -37.29 12.62
CA ARG A 568 3.64 -36.27 13.34
C ARG A 568 2.43 -35.78 12.54
N ALA A 569 2.56 -35.76 11.21
CA ALA A 569 1.49 -35.37 10.31
C ALA A 569 0.50 -36.50 9.98
N ASP A 570 0.73 -37.73 10.45
CA ASP A 570 0.00 -38.92 10.02
C ASP A 570 0.07 -39.08 8.48
N TRP A 571 1.28 -38.95 7.90
CA TRP A 571 1.48 -39.09 6.46
C TRP A 571 1.07 -40.49 5.99
N THR A 572 0.25 -40.56 4.95
CA THR A 572 -0.16 -41.83 4.34
C THR A 572 0.56 -41.99 3.01
N PRO A 573 1.43 -43.00 2.86
CA PRO A 573 2.19 -43.21 1.64
C PRO A 573 1.30 -43.35 0.41
N ARG A 574 1.71 -42.74 -0.70
CA ARG A 574 0.95 -42.78 -1.96
C ARG A 574 1.85 -42.66 -3.17
N THR A 575 1.48 -43.34 -4.24
CA THR A 575 2.25 -43.37 -5.50
C THR A 575 1.51 -42.69 -6.65
N GLN A 576 0.30 -42.19 -6.40
CA GLN A 576 -0.55 -41.45 -7.33
C GLN A 576 -1.26 -40.31 -6.59
N PRO A 577 -1.55 -39.18 -7.25
CA PRO A 577 -2.26 -38.07 -6.62
C PRO A 577 -3.64 -38.54 -6.16
N MET A 578 -4.07 -38.04 -5.00
CA MET A 578 -5.35 -38.39 -4.38
C MET A 578 -6.52 -38.25 -5.37
N GLN A 579 -6.65 -37.08 -6.01
CA GLN A 579 -7.73 -36.72 -6.94
C GLN A 579 -9.13 -37.22 -6.51
N ILE A 580 -9.42 -37.34 -5.20
CA ILE A 580 -10.67 -37.94 -4.75
C ILE A 580 -11.82 -37.01 -5.15
N PRO A 581 -12.81 -37.50 -5.90
CA PRO A 581 -14.03 -36.75 -6.15
C PRO A 581 -14.89 -36.81 -4.87
N GLU A 582 -14.86 -35.76 -4.06
CA GLU A 582 -15.85 -35.60 -3.00
C GLU A 582 -17.16 -35.00 -3.53
N GLU A 583 -18.27 -35.42 -2.93
CA GLU A 583 -19.63 -35.01 -3.28
C GLU A 583 -19.89 -33.51 -3.05
N ASP A 584 -19.02 -32.83 -2.28
CA ASP A 584 -19.12 -31.42 -1.89
C ASP A 584 -18.47 -30.42 -2.87
N GLY A 585 -17.80 -30.91 -3.92
CA GLY A 585 -17.12 -30.05 -4.90
C GLY A 585 -15.74 -29.51 -4.45
N VAL A 586 -15.21 -29.98 -3.31
CA VAL A 586 -13.92 -29.57 -2.76
C VAL A 586 -12.89 -30.71 -2.90
N LEU A 587 -11.74 -30.41 -3.52
CA LEU A 587 -10.61 -31.34 -3.61
C LEU A 587 -9.68 -31.15 -2.42
N ARG A 588 -9.23 -32.25 -1.82
CA ARG A 588 -8.28 -32.25 -0.70
C ARG A 588 -6.98 -32.93 -1.11
N GLY A 589 -5.86 -32.41 -0.64
CA GLY A 589 -4.55 -32.95 -0.98
C GLY A 589 -3.51 -32.64 0.08
N ARG A 590 -2.43 -33.43 0.07
CA ARG A 590 -1.34 -33.35 1.03
C ARG A 590 0.00 -33.34 0.32
N GLY A 591 0.87 -32.42 0.69
CA GLY A 591 2.17 -32.25 0.06
C GLY A 591 3.29 -32.21 1.07
N PHE A 592 4.40 -32.84 0.73
CA PHE A 592 5.62 -32.88 1.53
C PHE A 592 6.73 -32.05 0.86
N ALA A 593 7.53 -31.36 1.66
CA ALA A 593 8.82 -30.83 1.23
C ALA A 593 9.80 -30.69 2.41
N TYR A 594 11.09 -30.73 2.11
CA TYR A 594 12.17 -30.61 3.08
C TYR A 594 13.27 -29.66 2.56
N ALA A 595 13.93 -28.95 3.48
CA ALA A 595 15.08 -28.13 3.14
C ALA A 595 16.04 -27.93 4.31
N ARG A 596 17.30 -27.66 3.98
CA ARG A 596 18.28 -27.02 4.86
C ARG A 596 18.63 -25.66 4.29
N TYR A 597 18.48 -24.59 5.09
CA TYR A 597 18.84 -23.26 4.62
C TYR A 597 20.36 -23.08 4.57
N ILE A 598 20.93 -22.97 3.37
CA ILE A 598 22.35 -22.65 3.15
C ILE A 598 22.47 -21.16 2.80
N HIS A 599 23.37 -20.45 3.49
CA HIS A 599 23.55 -19.00 3.32
C HIS A 599 25.02 -18.58 3.40
N SER A 600 25.26 -17.26 3.27
CA SER A 600 26.59 -16.62 3.13
C SER A 600 27.22 -16.85 1.75
N LYS A 601 28.42 -16.31 1.51
CA LYS A 601 29.14 -16.49 0.24
C LYS A 601 29.36 -17.97 -0.05
N PHE A 602 29.08 -18.40 -1.28
CA PHE A 602 29.27 -19.79 -1.73
C PHE A 602 30.67 -20.34 -1.37
N PRO A 603 30.78 -21.61 -0.90
CA PRO A 603 29.72 -22.63 -0.78
C PRO A 603 28.76 -22.43 0.41
N GLY A 604 28.99 -21.39 1.22
CA GLY A 604 28.14 -21.08 2.37
C GLY A 604 28.22 -22.12 3.49
N PHE A 605 27.32 -22.00 4.45
CA PHE A 605 27.11 -22.99 5.50
C PHE A 605 25.62 -23.05 5.89
N GLY A 606 25.22 -24.15 6.51
CA GLY A 606 23.82 -24.37 6.88
C GLY A 606 23.42 -23.71 8.19
N ALA A 607 22.24 -23.08 8.18
CA ALA A 607 21.49 -22.70 9.38
C ALA A 607 20.65 -23.91 9.84
N ALA A 608 19.35 -23.73 10.14
CA ALA A 608 18.46 -24.81 10.58
C ALA A 608 17.81 -25.59 9.43
N TRP A 609 17.36 -26.81 9.74
CA TRP A 609 16.56 -27.67 8.87
C TRP A 609 15.06 -27.48 9.10
N ALA A 610 14.26 -27.67 8.05
CA ALA A 610 12.81 -27.69 8.14
C ALA A 610 12.19 -28.71 7.19
N ALA A 611 11.09 -29.33 7.62
CA ALA A 611 10.25 -30.17 6.79
C ALA A 611 8.78 -29.78 6.98
N TRP A 612 8.01 -29.77 5.90
CA TRP A 612 6.59 -29.40 5.90
C TRP A 612 5.74 -30.56 5.39
N VAL A 613 4.59 -30.74 6.03
CA VAL A 613 3.41 -31.36 5.43
C VAL A 613 2.31 -30.31 5.36
N ALA A 614 1.91 -29.94 4.15
CA ALA A 614 0.81 -29.01 3.91
C ALA A 614 -0.46 -29.78 3.53
N ASP A 615 -1.57 -29.49 4.20
CA ASP A 615 -2.90 -30.00 3.86
C ASP A 615 -3.71 -28.87 3.19
N VAL A 616 -4.18 -29.10 1.97
CA VAL A 616 -4.96 -28.11 1.19
C VAL A 616 -6.38 -28.57 0.92
N ALA A 617 -7.28 -27.60 0.80
CA ALA A 617 -8.64 -27.76 0.30
C ALA A 617 -8.85 -26.78 -0.87
N ILE A 618 -9.41 -27.26 -1.97
CA ILE A 618 -9.56 -26.51 -3.22
C ILE A 618 -11.01 -26.59 -3.69
N ASP A 619 -11.67 -25.45 -3.78
CA ASP A 619 -13.02 -25.37 -4.37
C ASP A 619 -12.91 -25.46 -5.90
N LYS A 620 -13.56 -26.46 -6.52
CA LYS A 620 -13.48 -26.67 -7.98
C LYS A 620 -14.23 -25.62 -8.80
N HIS A 621 -15.20 -24.94 -8.19
CA HIS A 621 -16.04 -23.96 -8.84
C HIS A 621 -15.40 -22.57 -8.84
N THR A 622 -14.73 -22.20 -7.75
CA THR A 622 -14.07 -20.89 -7.61
C THR A 622 -12.56 -20.96 -7.91
N GLY A 623 -11.94 -22.13 -7.71
CA GLY A 623 -10.50 -22.31 -7.72
C GLY A 623 -9.82 -21.92 -6.41
N ASP A 624 -10.57 -21.48 -5.39
CA ASP A 624 -9.99 -21.03 -4.13
C ASP A 624 -9.18 -22.12 -3.45
N VAL A 625 -7.97 -21.77 -3.05
CA VAL A 625 -7.04 -22.67 -2.35
C VAL A 625 -6.96 -22.24 -0.89
N SER A 626 -7.34 -23.12 0.02
CA SER A 626 -7.12 -22.97 1.45
C SER A 626 -6.03 -23.93 1.90
N VAL A 627 -4.93 -23.40 2.46
CA VAL A 627 -4.01 -24.22 3.27
C VAL A 627 -4.67 -24.37 4.64
N THR A 628 -5.20 -25.56 4.91
CA THR A 628 -6.02 -25.81 6.10
C THR A 628 -5.17 -26.14 7.33
N ARG A 629 -4.04 -26.82 7.11
CA ARG A 629 -3.08 -27.20 8.14
C ARG A 629 -1.67 -27.26 7.56
N VAL A 630 -0.69 -26.85 8.36
CA VAL A 630 0.73 -27.08 8.11
C VAL A 630 1.33 -27.75 9.34
N VAL A 631 1.86 -28.96 9.16
CA VAL A 631 2.70 -29.63 10.17
C VAL A 631 4.15 -29.34 9.81
N ILE A 632 4.90 -28.73 10.72
CA ILE A 632 6.28 -28.33 10.48
C ILE A 632 7.22 -28.97 11.49
N GLY A 633 8.17 -29.75 10.98
CA GLY A 633 9.35 -30.17 11.72
C GLY A 633 10.46 -29.13 11.59
N HIS A 634 11.13 -28.81 12.69
CA HIS A 634 12.25 -27.89 12.71
C HIS A 634 13.41 -28.39 13.59
N ASP A 635 14.61 -28.50 13.02
CA ASP A 635 15.84 -28.78 13.77
C ASP A 635 16.75 -27.54 13.73
N ALA A 636 16.80 -26.83 14.87
CA ALA A 636 17.62 -25.63 15.07
C ALA A 636 18.78 -25.85 16.05
N GLY A 637 19.14 -27.10 16.36
CA GLY A 637 20.10 -27.38 17.43
C GLY A 637 19.59 -26.92 18.80
N MET A 638 20.48 -26.39 19.65
CA MET A 638 20.11 -25.82 20.94
C MET A 638 19.13 -24.66 20.79
N MET A 639 17.99 -24.77 21.46
CA MET A 639 17.02 -23.68 21.54
C MET A 639 17.34 -22.83 22.76
N VAL A 640 17.71 -21.57 22.53
CA VAL A 640 17.94 -20.62 23.63
C VAL A 640 16.63 -20.28 24.31
N ASN A 641 15.63 -19.84 23.53
CA ASN A 641 14.27 -19.63 23.95
C ASN A 641 13.31 -20.42 23.05
N PRO A 642 12.76 -21.56 23.49
CA PRO A 642 11.86 -22.39 22.68
C PRO A 642 10.62 -21.63 22.17
N ALA A 643 10.05 -20.73 22.98
CA ALA A 643 8.91 -19.92 22.54
C ALA A 643 9.31 -18.93 21.43
N GLY A 644 10.52 -18.37 21.49
CA GLY A 644 11.06 -17.53 20.42
C GLY A 644 11.17 -18.28 19.09
N VAL A 645 11.68 -19.52 19.12
CA VAL A 645 11.76 -20.38 17.93
C VAL A 645 10.38 -20.73 17.39
N GLN A 646 9.42 -21.08 18.27
CA GLN A 646 8.04 -21.36 17.87
C GLN A 646 7.36 -20.15 17.20
N HIS A 647 7.48 -18.95 17.78
CA HIS A 647 6.94 -17.72 17.18
C HIS A 647 7.56 -17.43 15.81
N GLN A 648 8.86 -17.67 15.67
CA GLN A 648 9.56 -17.56 14.39
C GLN A 648 9.02 -18.54 13.36
N ILE A 649 8.77 -19.79 13.74
CA ILE A 649 8.15 -20.80 12.88
C ILE A 649 6.76 -20.34 12.41
N HIS A 650 5.90 -19.86 13.32
CA HIS A 650 4.58 -19.34 12.98
C HIS A 650 4.66 -18.20 11.96
N GLY A 651 5.55 -17.22 12.19
CA GLY A 651 5.75 -16.11 11.27
C GLY A 651 6.23 -16.56 9.88
N ASN A 652 7.15 -17.55 9.82
CA ASN A 652 7.61 -18.13 8.57
C ASN A 652 6.47 -18.84 7.81
N VAL A 653 5.63 -19.61 8.51
CA VAL A 653 4.50 -20.34 7.90
C VAL A 653 3.49 -19.36 7.31
N ILE A 654 3.09 -18.34 8.06
CA ILE A 654 2.10 -17.34 7.62
C ILE A 654 2.62 -16.57 6.40
N GLN A 655 3.82 -15.99 6.52
CA GLN A 655 4.40 -15.17 5.46
C GLN A 655 4.61 -15.97 4.16
N SER A 656 5.12 -17.19 4.28
CA SER A 656 5.41 -18.00 3.10
C SER A 656 4.17 -18.59 2.44
N THR A 657 3.12 -18.92 3.22
CA THR A 657 1.81 -19.31 2.68
C THR A 657 1.19 -18.16 1.88
N SER A 658 1.24 -16.94 2.42
CA SER A 658 0.79 -15.72 1.75
C SER A 658 1.53 -15.51 0.40
N ARG A 659 2.87 -15.63 0.41
CA ARG A 659 3.71 -15.50 -0.78
C ARG A 659 3.42 -16.51 -1.87
N VAL A 660 3.08 -17.74 -1.49
CA VAL A 660 2.78 -18.82 -2.45
C VAL A 660 1.42 -18.63 -3.08
N LEU A 661 0.41 -18.15 -2.33
CA LEU A 661 -0.97 -18.07 -2.81
C LEU A 661 -1.37 -16.72 -3.41
N LYS A 662 -0.76 -15.60 -2.98
CA LYS A 662 -1.26 -14.25 -3.30
C LYS A 662 -0.19 -13.26 -3.77
N GLU A 663 0.98 -13.24 -3.14
CA GLU A 663 1.85 -12.08 -3.24
C GLU A 663 2.70 -12.04 -4.53
N ARG A 664 2.50 -10.97 -5.31
CA ARG A 664 3.36 -10.58 -6.44
C ARG A 664 3.27 -9.08 -6.69
N VAL A 665 4.37 -8.48 -7.10
CA VAL A 665 4.39 -7.10 -7.61
C VAL A 665 3.92 -7.14 -9.05
N THR A 666 2.91 -6.33 -9.38
CA THR A 666 2.48 -6.13 -10.76
C THR A 666 3.13 -4.88 -11.36
N PHE A 667 3.36 -4.93 -12.67
CA PHE A 667 3.95 -3.83 -13.42
C PHE A 667 2.99 -3.36 -14.53
N GLU A 668 2.90 -2.04 -14.72
CA GLU A 668 2.16 -1.40 -15.82
C GLU A 668 3.02 -0.31 -16.45
N GLU A 669 3.09 -0.29 -17.78
CA GLU A 669 4.04 0.53 -18.55
C GLU A 669 5.50 0.34 -18.06
N SER A 670 5.82 -0.88 -17.63
CA SER A 670 7.09 -1.23 -16.98
C SER A 670 7.35 -0.49 -15.67
N THR A 671 6.31 -0.11 -14.91
CA THR A 671 6.47 0.59 -13.62
C THR A 671 5.68 -0.12 -12.53
N VAL A 672 6.07 0.04 -11.26
CA VAL A 672 5.37 -0.62 -10.16
C VAL A 672 3.91 -0.14 -10.07
N ALA A 673 2.96 -1.07 -10.28
CA ALA A 673 1.52 -0.82 -10.18
C ALA A 673 0.95 -1.18 -8.80
N SER A 674 1.58 -2.12 -8.10
CA SER A 674 1.22 -2.51 -6.72
C SER A 674 1.64 -1.44 -5.71
N LYS A 675 0.88 -0.34 -5.56
CA LYS A 675 1.24 0.79 -4.68
C LYS A 675 0.56 0.75 -3.30
N GLU A 676 -0.43 -0.10 -3.09
CA GLU A 676 -1.06 -0.30 -1.77
C GLU A 676 -1.52 -1.75 -1.60
N TRP A 677 -2.25 -2.06 -0.52
CA TRP A 677 -2.60 -3.44 -0.14
C TRP A 677 -3.64 -4.10 -1.05
N GLY A 678 -4.55 -3.34 -1.66
CA GLY A 678 -5.47 -3.87 -2.69
C GLY A 678 -4.75 -4.29 -3.98
N GLY A 679 -3.72 -3.53 -4.37
CA GLY A 679 -2.82 -3.84 -5.48
C GLY A 679 -1.71 -4.85 -5.14
N TYR A 680 -1.54 -5.18 -3.86
CA TYR A 680 -0.60 -6.20 -3.35
C TYR A 680 -1.26 -7.04 -2.23
N PRO A 681 -2.13 -7.99 -2.59
CA PRO A 681 -2.90 -8.77 -1.62
C PRO A 681 -1.99 -9.69 -0.80
N ILE A 682 -2.27 -9.75 0.51
CA ILE A 682 -1.64 -10.66 1.47
C ILE A 682 -2.69 -11.54 2.13
N LEU A 683 -2.25 -12.59 2.83
CA LEU A 683 -3.13 -13.47 3.61
C LEU A 683 -3.84 -12.70 4.73
N THR A 684 -5.14 -12.94 4.89
CA THR A 684 -5.96 -12.38 5.97
C THR A 684 -6.13 -13.36 7.12
N PHE A 685 -6.58 -12.90 8.30
CA PHE A 685 -6.71 -13.75 9.50
C PHE A 685 -7.54 -15.04 9.29
N PRO A 686 -8.69 -15.04 8.58
CA PRO A 686 -9.45 -16.25 8.32
C PRO A 686 -8.73 -17.28 7.46
N GLU A 687 -7.72 -16.86 6.69
CA GLU A 687 -6.98 -17.69 5.75
C GLU A 687 -5.70 -18.27 6.38
N VAL A 688 -5.37 -17.90 7.62
CA VAL A 688 -4.20 -18.42 8.33
C VAL A 688 -4.38 -19.93 8.60
N PRO A 689 -3.43 -20.79 8.16
CA PRO A 689 -3.52 -22.22 8.41
C PRO A 689 -3.42 -22.56 9.89
N LYS A 690 -3.95 -23.71 10.29
CA LYS A 690 -3.58 -24.33 11.57
C LYS A 690 -2.11 -24.75 11.51
N VAL A 691 -1.27 -24.21 12.39
CA VAL A 691 0.17 -24.52 12.43
C VAL A 691 0.45 -25.50 13.57
N ASP A 692 0.91 -26.71 13.23
CA ASP A 692 1.35 -27.73 14.18
C ASP A 692 2.89 -27.79 14.15
N VAL A 693 3.52 -27.33 15.24
CA VAL A 693 4.98 -27.16 15.31
C VAL A 693 5.61 -28.32 16.07
N MET A 694 6.57 -28.98 15.44
CA MET A 694 7.45 -29.98 16.05
C MET A 694 8.90 -29.49 16.02
N MET A 695 9.46 -29.17 17.19
CA MET A 695 10.87 -28.77 17.32
C MET A 695 11.70 -29.96 17.80
N MET A 696 12.82 -30.26 17.12
CA MET A 696 13.68 -31.39 17.49
C MET A 696 14.44 -31.08 18.79
N PRO A 697 14.48 -32.01 19.77
CA PRO A 697 15.08 -31.78 21.08
C PRO A 697 16.62 -31.90 21.05
N ARG A 698 17.31 -30.90 20.49
CA ARG A 698 18.75 -30.91 20.22
C ARG A 698 19.57 -30.04 21.18
N GLN A 699 19.27 -30.09 22.47
CA GLN A 699 19.88 -29.16 23.43
C GLN A 699 21.40 -29.31 23.62
N ALA A 700 21.97 -30.47 23.24
CA ALA A 700 23.43 -30.70 23.26
C ALA A 700 24.15 -30.22 21.98
N GLU A 701 23.41 -29.83 20.94
CA GLU A 701 23.97 -29.35 19.67
C GLU A 701 24.20 -27.82 19.70
N PRO A 702 25.11 -27.26 18.88
CA PRO A 702 25.22 -25.81 18.73
C PRO A 702 23.89 -25.16 18.30
N PRO A 703 23.56 -23.95 18.79
CA PRO A 703 22.37 -23.24 18.35
C PRO A 703 22.51 -22.82 16.87
N MET A 704 21.43 -22.97 16.11
CA MET A 704 21.38 -22.60 14.69
C MET A 704 20.35 -21.48 14.44
N GLY A 705 20.42 -20.89 13.26
CA GLY A 705 19.54 -19.81 12.86
C GLY A 705 18.11 -20.26 12.53
N ALA A 706 17.11 -19.78 13.28
CA ALA A 706 15.68 -20.02 13.04
C ALA A 706 14.95 -18.82 12.37
N GLY A 707 15.72 -17.83 11.90
CA GLY A 707 15.17 -16.59 11.35
C GLY A 707 14.31 -16.81 10.10
N GLU A 708 14.74 -17.69 9.20
CA GLU A 708 14.14 -17.86 7.87
C GLU A 708 13.96 -19.34 7.46
N SER A 709 14.70 -20.26 8.10
CA SER A 709 14.78 -21.68 7.69
C SER A 709 13.42 -22.39 7.58
N ALA A 710 12.50 -22.08 8.48
CA ALA A 710 11.17 -22.68 8.50
C ALA A 710 10.31 -22.32 7.26
N SER A 711 10.64 -21.26 6.52
CA SER A 711 9.91 -20.86 5.30
C SER A 711 10.41 -21.55 4.04
N VAL A 712 11.64 -22.07 4.04
CA VAL A 712 12.33 -22.53 2.82
C VAL A 712 11.58 -23.65 2.06
N PRO A 713 11.00 -24.69 2.71
CA PRO A 713 10.29 -25.76 1.99
C PRO A 713 8.84 -25.43 1.63
N SER A 714 8.31 -24.25 2.00
CA SER A 714 6.86 -23.97 1.99
C SER A 714 6.23 -24.07 0.60
N ALA A 715 6.89 -23.48 -0.41
CA ALA A 715 6.34 -23.33 -1.75
C ALA A 715 6.13 -24.68 -2.42
N ALA A 716 7.12 -25.58 -2.30
CA ALA A 716 7.00 -26.92 -2.82
C ALA A 716 6.00 -27.76 -2.03
N ALA A 717 5.96 -27.67 -0.69
CA ALA A 717 4.97 -28.41 0.09
C ALA A 717 3.53 -28.05 -0.33
N ILE A 718 3.24 -26.76 -0.52
CA ILE A 718 1.92 -26.30 -0.96
C ILE A 718 1.65 -26.70 -2.42
N ALA A 719 2.61 -26.51 -3.33
CA ALA A 719 2.43 -26.90 -4.73
C ALA A 719 2.23 -28.42 -4.91
N ASN A 720 2.96 -29.23 -4.15
CA ASN A 720 2.82 -30.68 -4.11
C ASN A 720 1.45 -31.10 -3.53
N ALA A 721 0.95 -30.37 -2.52
CA ALA A 721 -0.39 -30.63 -1.96
C ALA A 721 -1.49 -30.32 -2.97
N ILE A 722 -1.35 -29.23 -3.73
CA ILE A 722 -2.27 -28.87 -4.81
C ILE A 722 -2.21 -29.91 -5.93
N TYR A 723 -1.04 -30.44 -6.27
CA TYR A 723 -0.93 -31.56 -7.20
C TYR A 723 -1.60 -32.82 -6.67
N ASP A 724 -1.40 -33.20 -5.40
CA ASP A 724 -2.08 -34.36 -4.82
C ASP A 724 -3.60 -34.21 -4.88
N ALA A 725 -4.12 -32.99 -4.66
CA ALA A 725 -5.56 -32.69 -4.75
C ALA A 725 -6.10 -32.73 -6.18
N THR A 726 -5.36 -32.19 -7.16
CA THR A 726 -5.90 -31.87 -8.50
C THR A 726 -5.34 -32.72 -9.63
N GLY A 727 -4.16 -33.31 -9.45
CA GLY A 727 -3.31 -33.89 -10.51
C GLY A 727 -2.61 -32.85 -11.39
N ILE A 728 -2.71 -31.56 -11.09
CA ILE A 728 -2.14 -30.46 -11.87
C ILE A 728 -0.88 -29.92 -11.19
N ARG A 729 0.23 -29.82 -11.94
CA ARG A 729 1.50 -29.25 -11.45
C ARG A 729 1.56 -27.75 -11.74
N PHE A 730 1.64 -26.94 -10.69
CA PHE A 730 1.94 -25.51 -10.79
C PHE A 730 3.43 -25.28 -10.57
N ARG A 731 4.07 -24.61 -11.52
CA ARG A 731 5.52 -24.30 -11.49
C ARG A 731 5.81 -22.81 -11.47
N GLU A 732 4.76 -21.99 -11.49
CA GLU A 732 4.84 -20.54 -11.41
C GLU A 732 4.03 -20.05 -10.20
N LEU A 733 4.63 -19.16 -9.42
CA LEU A 733 3.98 -18.52 -8.29
C LEU A 733 3.53 -17.09 -8.62
N PRO A 734 2.51 -16.55 -7.92
CA PRO A 734 1.67 -17.22 -6.93
C PRO A 734 0.62 -18.14 -7.58
N ILE A 735 0.15 -19.14 -6.82
CA ILE A 735 -0.91 -20.08 -7.22
C ILE A 735 -2.26 -19.49 -6.80
N THR A 736 -2.72 -18.48 -7.55
CA THR A 736 -3.99 -17.79 -7.27
C THR A 736 -5.20 -18.65 -7.65
N ALA A 737 -6.36 -18.35 -7.05
CA ALA A 737 -7.60 -19.04 -7.35
C ALA A 737 -7.93 -19.04 -8.85
N GLU A 738 -7.70 -17.91 -9.55
CA GLU A 738 -7.92 -17.81 -11.00
C GLU A 738 -7.04 -18.76 -11.80
N ARG A 739 -5.76 -18.91 -11.43
CA ARG A 739 -4.83 -19.82 -12.09
C ARG A 739 -5.26 -21.26 -11.89
N VAL A 740 -5.70 -21.60 -10.68
CA VAL A 740 -6.23 -22.93 -10.36
C VAL A 740 -7.51 -23.22 -11.13
N LEU A 741 -8.47 -22.29 -11.13
CA LEU A 741 -9.73 -22.43 -11.87
C LEU A 741 -9.50 -22.57 -13.38
N ALA A 742 -8.60 -21.76 -13.96
CA ALA A 742 -8.25 -21.83 -15.37
C ALA A 742 -7.61 -23.18 -15.74
N ALA A 743 -6.73 -23.70 -14.89
CA ALA A 743 -6.10 -24.99 -15.10
C ALA A 743 -7.11 -26.16 -14.97
N LEU A 744 -8.00 -26.12 -13.98
CA LEU A 744 -9.07 -27.11 -13.80
C LEU A 744 -10.03 -27.14 -15.00
N LYS A 745 -10.38 -25.98 -15.57
CA LYS A 745 -11.22 -25.89 -16.77
C LYS A 745 -10.51 -26.44 -18.00
N SER A 746 -9.27 -26.03 -18.26
CA SER A 746 -8.46 -26.51 -19.39
C SER A 746 -8.29 -28.04 -19.35
N ALA A 747 -8.09 -28.63 -18.16
CA ALA A 747 -8.01 -30.08 -17.97
C ALA A 747 -9.34 -30.79 -18.31
N GLY A 748 -10.49 -30.14 -18.08
CA GLY A 748 -11.81 -30.65 -18.46
C GLY A 748 -12.16 -30.44 -19.94
N GLU A 749 -11.69 -29.35 -20.57
CA GLU A 749 -11.93 -29.02 -21.97
C GLU A 749 -11.08 -29.84 -22.95
N ALA A 750 -9.94 -30.39 -22.51
CA ALA A 750 -9.16 -31.37 -23.28
C ALA A 750 -9.94 -32.67 -23.60
N ALA A 751 -11.06 -32.93 -22.91
CA ALA A 751 -11.97 -34.04 -23.18
C ALA A 751 -13.14 -33.69 -24.14
N ASN A 752 -13.31 -32.43 -24.55
CA ASN A 752 -14.38 -32.01 -25.47
C ASN A 752 -14.01 -30.69 -26.18
N SER A 753 -13.37 -30.76 -27.34
CA SER A 753 -13.29 -29.59 -28.23
C SER A 753 -13.43 -29.95 -29.70
N ASN A 754 -14.48 -29.42 -30.33
CA ASN A 754 -14.57 -29.21 -31.78
C ASN A 754 -14.20 -27.74 -32.07
N PRO A 755 -13.51 -27.43 -33.18
CA PRO A 755 -12.96 -26.11 -33.43
C PRO A 755 -14.02 -25.09 -33.89
N PRO A 756 -13.96 -23.82 -33.46
CA PRO A 756 -14.86 -22.77 -33.94
C PRO A 756 -14.43 -22.22 -35.31
N GLN A 757 -15.41 -22.01 -36.19
CA GLN A 757 -15.24 -21.41 -37.50
C GLN A 757 -15.16 -19.88 -37.45
N SER A 758 -14.31 -19.33 -38.32
CA SER A 758 -14.08 -17.90 -38.53
C SER A 758 -15.27 -17.17 -39.17
N PRO A 759 -15.58 -15.93 -38.76
CA PRO A 759 -16.56 -15.12 -39.46
C PRO A 759 -15.94 -14.42 -40.68
N LYS A 760 -16.54 -14.64 -41.85
CA LYS A 760 -16.25 -13.90 -43.08
C LYS A 760 -16.95 -12.55 -43.10
N ALA A 761 -16.21 -11.54 -43.52
CA ALA A 761 -16.70 -10.22 -43.88
C ALA A 761 -17.72 -10.23 -45.04
N LYS A 762 -18.68 -9.30 -45.02
CA LYS A 762 -19.39 -8.84 -46.22
C LYS A 762 -19.55 -7.31 -46.21
N ARG A 763 -19.02 -6.68 -47.26
CA ARG A 763 -19.34 -5.32 -47.74
C ARG A 763 -20.37 -5.41 -48.88
N SER A 764 -21.21 -4.37 -49.04
CA SER A 764 -21.61 -3.68 -50.30
C SER A 764 -22.91 -2.90 -50.04
N LYS A 765 -22.95 -1.56 -49.97
CA LYS A 765 -22.96 -0.51 -51.03
C LYS A 765 -24.05 -0.63 -52.10
N TRP A 766 -24.92 0.37 -52.19
CA TRP A 766 -25.31 1.21 -53.37
C TRP A 766 -26.55 2.07 -53.02
N LEU A 767 -26.83 3.28 -53.52
CA LEU A 767 -26.14 4.42 -54.15
C LEU A 767 -27.22 5.53 -54.29
N PHE A 768 -26.94 6.79 -53.90
CA PHE A 768 -26.97 8.03 -54.72
C PHE A 768 -28.32 8.64 -55.15
N GLY A 769 -28.36 9.98 -55.08
CA GLY A 769 -29.42 10.80 -55.68
C GLY A 769 -29.37 12.28 -55.24
N SER A 770 -28.37 13.00 -55.72
CA SER A 770 -28.19 14.46 -55.70
C SER A 770 -29.39 15.26 -56.24
N LEU A 771 -29.65 16.49 -55.73
CA LEU A 771 -29.29 17.74 -56.42
C LEU A 771 -29.74 19.02 -55.70
N PHE A 772 -28.95 20.05 -55.99
CA PHE A 772 -28.97 21.45 -55.62
C PHE A 772 -30.23 22.26 -56.02
N ALA A 773 -30.38 23.38 -55.29
CA ALA A 773 -30.75 24.73 -55.74
C ALA A 773 -32.15 25.24 -55.37
N ALA A 774 -32.19 26.22 -54.45
CA ALA A 774 -32.80 27.53 -54.70
C ALA A 774 -32.48 28.48 -53.54
N PHE A 775 -31.53 29.37 -53.81
CA PHE A 775 -31.24 30.59 -53.07
C PHE A 775 -32.37 31.61 -53.33
N GLY A 776 -32.78 32.38 -52.32
CA GLY A 776 -33.50 33.65 -52.52
C GLY A 776 -34.92 33.69 -51.91
N ALA A 777 -35.09 34.61 -50.95
CA ALA A 777 -36.30 34.91 -50.14
C ALA A 777 -36.43 33.98 -48.91
N VAL A 778 -35.94 34.35 -47.72
CA VAL A 778 -36.49 35.43 -46.87
C VAL A 778 -35.36 36.14 -46.13
N LEU A 779 -34.71 37.08 -46.81
CA LEU A 779 -33.78 38.07 -46.26
C LEU A 779 -34.51 39.39 -45.91
N GLY A 780 -35.82 39.30 -45.61
CA GLY A 780 -36.73 40.44 -45.44
C GLY A 780 -37.39 40.59 -44.06
N VAL A 781 -37.01 39.78 -43.06
CA VAL A 781 -37.52 39.89 -41.68
C VAL A 781 -36.40 40.12 -40.65
N ALA A 782 -35.14 40.17 -41.08
CA ALA A 782 -33.96 40.32 -40.22
C ALA A 782 -33.71 41.76 -39.69
N ALA A 783 -34.72 42.64 -39.66
CA ALA A 783 -34.58 44.04 -39.23
C ALA A 783 -35.53 44.48 -38.11
N THR A 784 -36.26 43.58 -37.43
CA THR A 784 -37.21 43.96 -36.35
C THR A 784 -37.08 43.16 -35.04
N ALA A 785 -35.99 42.44 -34.79
CA ALA A 785 -35.81 41.72 -33.52
C ALA A 785 -34.41 41.89 -32.88
N LEU A 786 -33.90 43.12 -32.86
CA LEU A 786 -32.87 43.55 -31.90
C LEU A 786 -33.57 44.10 -30.66
N PRO A 787 -33.44 43.50 -29.46
CA PRO A 787 -33.74 44.19 -28.23
C PRO A 787 -32.43 44.46 -27.49
N TRP A 788 -31.68 45.50 -27.88
CA TRP A 788 -30.86 46.16 -26.86
C TRP A 788 -31.84 46.86 -25.91
N ARG A 789 -32.12 46.23 -24.78
CA ARG A 789 -32.89 46.86 -23.70
C ARG A 789 -32.01 47.95 -23.08
N ALA A 790 -32.58 49.13 -22.88
CA ALA A 790 -31.86 50.24 -22.26
C ALA A 790 -31.26 49.86 -20.89
N GLU A 791 -30.08 50.39 -20.61
CA GLU A 791 -29.42 50.30 -19.32
C GLU A 791 -30.33 50.87 -18.22
N ILE A 792 -30.40 50.17 -17.08
CA ILE A 792 -31.04 50.73 -15.87
C ILE A 792 -29.97 51.51 -15.12
N ALA A 793 -30.24 52.79 -14.84
CA ALA A 793 -29.30 53.68 -14.16
C ALA A 793 -28.79 53.07 -12.84
N PRO A 794 -27.48 53.17 -12.56
CA PRO A 794 -26.91 52.66 -11.31
C PRO A 794 -27.48 53.41 -10.10
N ILE A 795 -27.59 52.72 -8.97
CA ILE A 795 -27.95 53.32 -7.68
C ILE A 795 -26.74 53.35 -6.75
N THR A 796 -26.78 54.18 -5.71
CA THR A 796 -25.86 54.04 -4.58
C THR A 796 -26.24 52.78 -3.78
N PRO A 797 -25.26 51.96 -3.35
CA PRO A 797 -25.54 50.78 -2.52
C PRO A 797 -26.36 51.14 -1.27
N PRO A 798 -27.38 50.35 -0.89
CA PRO A 798 -28.17 50.59 0.32
C PRO A 798 -27.30 50.54 1.58
N SER A 799 -27.59 51.39 2.58
CA SER A 799 -26.82 51.45 3.84
C SER A 799 -27.08 50.22 4.72
N ALA A 800 -26.10 49.87 5.57
CA ALA A 800 -26.28 48.83 6.59
C ALA A 800 -27.50 49.14 7.49
N GLY A 801 -28.35 48.14 7.75
CA GLY A 801 -29.58 48.29 8.55
C GLY A 801 -30.87 48.62 7.77
N THR A 802 -30.82 48.64 6.43
CA THR A 802 -32.00 48.92 5.58
C THR A 802 -33.11 47.85 5.66
N TRP A 803 -32.78 46.61 6.05
CA TRP A 803 -33.72 45.49 6.10
C TRP A 803 -33.79 44.84 7.48
N SER A 804 -34.94 44.26 7.79
CA SER A 804 -35.14 43.53 9.04
C SER A 804 -34.31 42.24 9.08
N ALA A 805 -33.93 41.79 10.27
CA ALA A 805 -33.25 40.51 10.46
C ALA A 805 -34.05 39.32 9.87
N ALA A 806 -35.38 39.35 9.96
CA ALA A 806 -36.25 38.32 9.38
C ALA A 806 -36.19 38.29 7.84
N THR A 807 -36.13 39.46 7.20
CA THR A 807 -35.95 39.57 5.74
C THR A 807 -34.59 39.05 5.30
N LEU A 808 -33.53 39.40 6.04
CA LEU A 808 -32.17 38.92 5.74
C LEU A 808 -32.03 37.42 5.95
N GLU A 809 -32.63 36.85 7.00
CA GLU A 809 -32.63 35.41 7.23
C GLU A 809 -33.44 34.66 6.15
N ARG A 810 -34.61 35.18 5.76
CA ARG A 810 -35.36 34.64 4.63
C ARG A 810 -34.52 34.68 3.35
N GLY A 811 -33.86 35.81 3.08
CA GLY A 811 -32.96 35.95 1.92
C GLY A 811 -31.76 35.00 1.96
N ARG A 812 -31.17 34.76 3.14
CA ARG A 812 -30.09 33.79 3.34
C ARG A 812 -30.53 32.37 2.99
N LEU A 813 -31.71 31.97 3.47
CA LEU A 813 -32.28 30.65 3.15
C LEU A 813 -32.61 30.51 1.66
N LEU A 814 -33.14 31.55 1.03
CA LEU A 814 -33.39 31.57 -0.41
C LEU A 814 -32.08 31.51 -1.22
N ALA A 815 -31.02 32.17 -0.77
CA ALA A 815 -29.70 32.09 -1.39
C ALA A 815 -29.10 30.67 -1.30
N SER A 816 -29.31 29.97 -0.18
CA SER A 816 -28.97 28.54 -0.05
C SER A 816 -29.85 27.66 -0.94
N ALA A 817 -31.17 27.89 -0.99
CA ALA A 817 -32.07 27.14 -1.88
C ALA A 817 -31.73 27.33 -3.37
N GLY A 818 -31.24 28.52 -3.74
CA GLY A 818 -30.79 28.86 -5.09
C GLY A 818 -29.33 28.58 -5.37
N ASP A 819 -28.64 27.88 -4.46
CA ASP A 819 -27.26 27.43 -4.56
C ASP A 819 -26.25 28.55 -4.95
N CYS A 820 -26.54 29.79 -4.53
CA CYS A 820 -25.82 30.98 -5.00
C CYS A 820 -24.32 30.90 -4.67
N ALA A 821 -23.99 30.45 -3.45
CA ALA A 821 -22.61 30.32 -3.00
C ALA A 821 -21.85 29.23 -3.76
N VAL A 822 -22.49 28.14 -4.16
CA VAL A 822 -21.85 27.07 -4.92
C VAL A 822 -21.51 27.54 -6.34
N CYS A 823 -22.43 28.26 -7.01
CA CYS A 823 -22.16 28.77 -8.35
C CYS A 823 -21.23 30.00 -8.38
N HIS A 824 -21.28 30.86 -7.35
CA HIS A 824 -20.57 32.14 -7.33
C HIS A 824 -19.33 32.17 -6.43
N THR A 825 -18.74 31.02 -6.10
CA THR A 825 -17.48 30.93 -5.35
C THR A 825 -16.47 30.08 -6.10
N ALA A 826 -15.33 30.67 -6.48
CA ALA A 826 -14.23 29.91 -7.07
C ALA A 826 -13.55 29.01 -6.01
N PRO A 827 -12.93 27.88 -6.40
CA PRO A 827 -12.13 27.07 -5.47
C PRO A 827 -11.06 27.93 -4.76
N GLY A 828 -11.07 27.93 -3.42
CA GLY A 828 -10.20 28.77 -2.59
C GLY A 828 -10.51 30.27 -2.62
N GLY A 829 -11.56 30.69 -3.32
CA GLY A 829 -12.01 32.08 -3.44
C GLY A 829 -12.92 32.55 -2.29
N THR A 830 -13.27 33.83 -2.31
CA THR A 830 -14.21 34.39 -1.32
C THR A 830 -15.65 34.10 -1.74
N VAL A 831 -16.50 33.76 -0.77
CA VAL A 831 -17.91 33.42 -1.00
C VAL A 831 -18.61 34.49 -1.83
N ASN A 832 -19.35 34.07 -2.87
CA ASN A 832 -20.14 34.92 -3.78
C ASN A 832 -19.34 35.91 -4.64
N ALA A 833 -18.01 35.91 -4.54
CA ALA A 833 -17.17 36.85 -5.27
C ALA A 833 -17.06 36.54 -6.77
N GLY A 834 -17.51 35.37 -7.23
CA GLY A 834 -17.47 34.92 -8.63
C GLY A 834 -16.18 34.19 -9.01
N GLY A 835 -16.06 33.82 -10.28
CA GLY A 835 -14.84 33.26 -10.88
C GLY A 835 -14.79 31.75 -11.01
N LEU A 836 -15.87 31.06 -10.64
CA LEU A 836 -16.00 29.62 -10.88
C LEU A 836 -16.08 29.37 -12.39
N ALA A 837 -15.17 28.55 -12.91
CA ALA A 837 -15.17 28.13 -14.30
C ALA A 837 -16.16 26.97 -14.50
N MET A 838 -17.10 27.13 -15.44
CA MET A 838 -18.04 26.09 -15.85
C MET A 838 -17.74 25.70 -17.29
N GLN A 839 -17.32 24.45 -17.50
CA GLN A 839 -17.11 23.93 -18.83
C GLN A 839 -18.43 23.54 -19.48
N THR A 840 -18.68 24.07 -20.68
CA THR A 840 -19.87 23.73 -21.48
C THR A 840 -19.42 23.19 -22.84
N PRO A 841 -20.30 22.44 -23.56
CA PRO A 841 -20.03 22.05 -24.94
C PRO A 841 -19.75 23.23 -25.90
N PHE A 842 -20.03 24.47 -25.47
CA PHE A 842 -19.92 25.69 -26.27
C PHE A 842 -18.73 26.58 -25.84
N GLY A 843 -17.94 26.16 -24.85
CA GLY A 843 -16.82 26.92 -24.27
C GLY A 843 -16.93 27.09 -22.75
N THR A 844 -16.07 27.93 -22.18
CA THR A 844 -15.96 28.13 -20.72
C THR A 844 -16.64 29.40 -20.26
N LEU A 845 -17.54 29.27 -19.28
CA LEU A 845 -18.22 30.38 -18.62
C LEU A 845 -17.62 30.61 -17.24
N TYR A 846 -17.46 31.88 -16.83
CA TYR A 846 -17.07 32.24 -15.48
C TYR A 846 -18.24 32.88 -14.74
N SER A 847 -18.47 32.45 -13.49
CA SER A 847 -19.53 33.03 -12.66
C SER A 847 -19.21 34.47 -12.26
N SER A 848 -20.25 35.30 -12.18
CA SER A 848 -20.09 36.73 -11.88
C SER A 848 -19.89 37.01 -10.39
N ASN A 849 -19.32 38.15 -10.03
CA ASN A 849 -19.33 38.63 -8.65
C ASN A 849 -20.73 39.14 -8.28
N ILE A 850 -21.36 38.55 -7.26
CA ILE A 850 -22.71 38.94 -6.79
C ILE A 850 -22.68 39.60 -5.41
N THR A 851 -21.50 39.99 -4.92
CA THR A 851 -21.36 40.80 -3.70
C THR A 851 -21.78 42.26 -3.95
N PRO A 852 -22.07 43.07 -2.92
CA PRO A 852 -22.46 44.47 -3.09
C PRO A 852 -21.29 45.40 -3.43
N ASP A 853 -20.18 44.88 -3.96
CA ASP A 853 -19.10 45.70 -4.49
C ASP A 853 -19.62 46.57 -5.67
N PRO A 854 -19.41 47.89 -5.65
CA PRO A 854 -19.97 48.79 -6.67
C PRO A 854 -19.23 48.72 -8.02
N GLU A 855 -17.97 48.27 -8.05
CA GLU A 855 -17.16 48.24 -9.27
C GLU A 855 -17.27 46.92 -10.03
N THR A 856 -17.16 45.81 -9.30
CA THR A 856 -17.05 44.46 -9.86
C THR A 856 -18.25 43.59 -9.55
N GLY A 857 -19.03 43.93 -8.53
CA GLY A 857 -20.23 43.20 -8.08
C GLY A 857 -21.55 43.85 -8.48
N ILE A 858 -22.61 43.55 -7.72
CA ILE A 858 -23.97 44.06 -7.94
C ILE A 858 -24.30 45.31 -7.10
N GLY A 859 -23.32 45.92 -6.43
CA GLY A 859 -23.53 47.05 -5.49
C GLY A 859 -24.33 48.23 -6.07
N ASN A 860 -24.17 48.47 -7.38
CA ASN A 860 -24.85 49.56 -8.08
C ASN A 860 -26.17 49.13 -8.76
N TRP A 861 -26.67 47.91 -8.51
CA TRP A 861 -27.87 47.40 -9.14
C TRP A 861 -29.09 47.72 -8.28
N SER A 862 -30.12 48.32 -8.88
CA SER A 862 -31.43 48.48 -8.24
C SER A 862 -32.20 47.15 -8.22
N TYR A 863 -33.19 47.03 -7.34
CA TYR A 863 -34.07 45.85 -7.31
C TYR A 863 -34.68 45.53 -8.70
N PRO A 864 -35.22 46.49 -9.48
CA PRO A 864 -35.68 46.21 -10.84
C PRO A 864 -34.59 45.67 -11.78
N ALA A 865 -33.33 46.11 -11.63
CA ALA A 865 -32.23 45.57 -12.43
C ALA A 865 -31.88 44.13 -12.02
N PHE A 866 -31.88 43.83 -10.72
CA PHE A 866 -31.70 42.48 -10.19
C PHE A 866 -32.84 41.54 -10.64
N GLN A 867 -34.09 41.96 -10.47
CA GLN A 867 -35.28 41.22 -10.90
C GLN A 867 -35.24 40.94 -12.41
N ARG A 868 -34.86 41.93 -13.24
CA ARG A 868 -34.71 41.75 -14.69
C ARG A 868 -33.66 40.69 -15.03
N ALA A 869 -32.54 40.66 -14.34
CA ALA A 869 -31.54 39.62 -14.54
C ALA A 869 -32.09 38.24 -14.16
N MET A 870 -32.71 38.13 -12.98
CA MET A 870 -33.24 36.87 -12.45
C MET A 870 -34.44 36.31 -13.24
N ARG A 871 -35.27 37.16 -13.88
CA ARG A 871 -36.47 36.70 -14.61
C ARG A 871 -36.31 36.66 -16.12
N ASP A 872 -35.61 37.64 -16.68
CA ASP A 872 -35.53 37.82 -18.14
C ASP A 872 -34.16 37.47 -18.71
N GLY A 873 -33.18 37.15 -17.86
CA GLY A 873 -31.82 36.87 -18.27
C GLY A 873 -31.15 38.09 -18.91
N ILE A 874 -31.40 39.30 -18.41
CA ILE A 874 -30.84 40.55 -18.93
C ILE A 874 -30.19 41.33 -17.80
N SER A 875 -28.88 41.54 -17.88
CA SER A 875 -28.09 42.29 -16.89
C SER A 875 -28.49 43.76 -16.82
N ARG A 876 -28.05 44.50 -15.79
CA ARG A 876 -28.31 45.95 -15.62
C ARG A 876 -27.93 46.79 -16.85
N ASP A 877 -26.83 46.47 -17.51
CA ASP A 877 -26.32 47.16 -18.71
C ASP A 877 -26.98 46.69 -20.02
N GLY A 878 -28.00 45.84 -19.95
CA GLY A 878 -28.81 45.44 -21.11
C GLY A 878 -28.23 44.27 -21.92
N LYS A 879 -27.17 43.60 -21.44
CA LYS A 879 -26.61 42.40 -22.07
C LYS A 879 -27.44 41.17 -21.70
N HIS A 880 -27.65 40.28 -22.67
CA HIS A 880 -28.26 38.99 -22.41
C HIS A 880 -27.31 38.07 -21.64
N LEU A 881 -27.83 37.40 -20.61
CA LEU A 881 -27.15 36.40 -19.80
C LEU A 881 -27.28 35.01 -20.45
N TYR A 882 -26.25 34.18 -20.30
CA TYR A 882 -26.33 32.80 -20.77
C TYR A 882 -27.21 31.98 -19.81
N PRO A 883 -28.00 31.02 -20.30
CA PRO A 883 -28.92 30.21 -19.50
C PRO A 883 -28.23 29.22 -18.55
N ALA A 884 -26.89 29.22 -18.49
CA ALA A 884 -26.15 28.63 -17.38
C ALA A 884 -26.49 29.32 -16.05
N PHE A 885 -26.81 30.62 -16.09
CA PHE A 885 -27.54 31.29 -15.02
C PHE A 885 -29.02 30.90 -15.14
N PRO A 886 -29.63 30.20 -14.16
CA PRO A 886 -30.93 29.53 -14.34
C PRO A 886 -32.12 30.49 -14.21
N TYR A 887 -32.08 31.64 -14.91
CA TYR A 887 -33.18 32.61 -14.95
C TYR A 887 -34.49 32.04 -15.52
N THR A 888 -34.40 30.95 -16.29
CA THR A 888 -35.56 30.18 -16.75
C THR A 888 -36.34 29.51 -15.62
N ALA A 889 -35.69 29.23 -14.49
CA ALA A 889 -36.30 28.70 -13.27
C ALA A 889 -36.58 29.82 -12.25
N PHE A 890 -35.62 30.73 -12.02
CA PHE A 890 -35.77 31.83 -11.06
C PHE A 890 -36.93 32.79 -11.38
N ARG A 891 -37.37 32.87 -12.64
CA ARG A 891 -38.60 33.57 -13.01
C ARG A 891 -39.88 33.05 -12.34
N ASN A 892 -39.86 31.86 -11.74
CA ASN A 892 -41.00 31.25 -11.06
C ASN A 892 -41.12 31.66 -9.58
N ILE A 893 -40.14 32.38 -9.04
CA ILE A 893 -40.12 32.74 -7.61
C ILE A 893 -41.04 33.95 -7.37
N GLU A 894 -41.61 34.07 -6.18
CA GLU A 894 -42.48 35.18 -5.82
C GLU A 894 -41.68 36.49 -5.66
N ASP A 895 -42.32 37.65 -5.87
CA ASP A 895 -41.66 38.95 -5.76
C ASP A 895 -41.12 39.21 -4.35
N ALA A 896 -41.85 38.78 -3.31
CA ALA A 896 -41.40 38.92 -1.92
C ALA A 896 -40.11 38.12 -1.63
N ASP A 897 -39.98 36.92 -2.21
CA ASP A 897 -38.76 36.11 -2.09
C ASP A 897 -37.61 36.72 -2.89
N MET A 898 -37.87 37.24 -4.09
CA MET A 898 -36.88 37.97 -4.90
C MET A 898 -36.34 39.21 -4.16
N GLN A 899 -37.20 39.97 -3.49
CA GLN A 899 -36.81 41.14 -2.68
C GLN A 899 -35.97 40.74 -1.46
N ALA A 900 -36.34 39.65 -0.77
CA ALA A 900 -35.58 39.14 0.37
C ALA A 900 -34.19 38.64 -0.06
N LEU A 901 -34.10 37.93 -1.19
CA LEU A 901 -32.82 37.48 -1.75
C LEU A 901 -31.93 38.67 -2.12
N TYR A 902 -32.48 39.69 -2.79
CA TYR A 902 -31.76 40.92 -3.11
C TYR A 902 -31.26 41.62 -1.84
N ALA A 903 -32.11 41.76 -0.82
CA ALA A 903 -31.73 42.36 0.46
C ALA A 903 -30.55 41.64 1.12
N TYR A 904 -30.57 40.30 1.13
CA TYR A 904 -29.49 39.49 1.69
C TYR A 904 -28.19 39.66 0.91
N LEU A 905 -28.21 39.57 -0.43
CA LEU A 905 -27.00 39.74 -1.24
C LEU A 905 -26.40 41.15 -1.08
N MET A 906 -27.26 42.17 -1.01
CA MET A 906 -26.84 43.56 -0.82
C MET A 906 -26.34 43.86 0.61
N SER A 907 -26.58 42.98 1.58
CA SER A 907 -26.08 43.11 2.95
C SER A 907 -24.77 42.36 3.19
N GLN A 908 -24.24 41.63 2.20
CA GLN A 908 -22.99 40.88 2.36
C GLN A 908 -21.77 41.81 2.39
N THR A 909 -20.63 41.29 2.81
CA THR A 909 -19.36 42.01 2.70
C THR A 909 -19.03 42.27 1.22
N PRO A 910 -18.80 43.53 0.80
CA PRO A 910 -18.34 43.84 -0.55
C PRO A 910 -16.97 43.22 -0.82
N VAL A 911 -16.81 42.53 -1.96
CA VAL A 911 -15.53 41.95 -2.37
C VAL A 911 -15.21 42.47 -3.77
N LYS A 912 -14.10 43.18 -3.92
CA LYS A 912 -13.63 43.64 -5.23
C LYS A 912 -12.88 42.52 -5.93
N GLN A 913 -13.49 41.89 -6.93
CA GLN A 913 -12.88 40.80 -7.70
C GLN A 913 -13.31 40.85 -9.16
N VAL A 914 -12.34 41.11 -10.06
CA VAL A 914 -12.57 41.09 -11.51
C VAL A 914 -12.52 39.66 -12.00
N GLN A 915 -13.54 39.24 -12.75
CA GLN A 915 -13.64 37.87 -13.24
C GLN A 915 -13.05 37.69 -14.64
N PRO A 916 -12.45 36.52 -14.94
CA PRO A 916 -12.02 36.21 -16.29
C PRO A 916 -13.16 36.35 -17.31
N ALA A 917 -12.82 36.79 -18.52
CA ALA A 917 -13.80 36.86 -19.60
C ALA A 917 -14.20 35.45 -20.07
N ASN A 918 -15.48 35.26 -20.40
CA ASN A 918 -15.98 33.99 -20.94
C ASN A 918 -15.28 33.65 -22.26
N SER A 919 -14.82 32.41 -22.38
CA SER A 919 -14.17 31.87 -23.59
C SER A 919 -15.14 30.95 -24.33
N MET A 920 -16.08 31.56 -25.06
CA MET A 920 -17.10 30.84 -25.83
C MET A 920 -16.66 30.66 -27.28
N GLN A 921 -16.99 29.52 -27.88
CA GLN A 921 -16.72 29.24 -29.29
C GLN A 921 -17.71 29.97 -30.20
N PHE A 922 -17.28 30.37 -31.39
CA PHE A 922 -18.18 30.95 -32.39
C PHE A 922 -19.19 29.88 -32.89
N PRO A 923 -20.50 30.21 -33.06
CA PRO A 923 -21.14 31.52 -32.91
C PRO A 923 -21.68 31.82 -31.50
N PHE A 924 -21.48 30.94 -30.52
CA PHE A 924 -22.01 31.06 -29.16
C PHE A 924 -21.39 32.19 -28.33
N ASN A 925 -20.28 32.78 -28.78
CA ASN A 925 -19.72 34.01 -28.21
C ASN A 925 -20.54 35.27 -28.54
N MET A 926 -21.44 35.23 -29.52
CA MET A 926 -22.28 36.36 -29.92
C MET A 926 -23.51 36.52 -29.01
N ARG A 927 -23.35 37.28 -27.93
CA ARG A 927 -24.42 37.57 -26.94
C ARG A 927 -25.80 37.97 -27.52
N PRO A 928 -25.92 38.75 -28.62
CA PRO A 928 -27.23 39.09 -29.18
C PRO A 928 -28.06 37.90 -29.68
N LEU A 929 -27.43 36.77 -30.02
CA LEU A 929 -28.15 35.56 -30.44
C LEU A 929 -29.01 34.97 -29.30
N MET A 930 -28.72 35.32 -28.04
CA MET A 930 -29.53 34.93 -26.89
C MET A 930 -30.93 35.57 -26.90
N ALA A 931 -31.15 36.68 -27.61
CA ALA A 931 -32.49 37.23 -27.79
C ALA A 931 -33.41 36.26 -28.55
N GLY A 932 -32.88 35.63 -29.61
CA GLY A 932 -33.58 34.59 -30.36
C GLY A 932 -33.76 33.31 -29.55
N TRP A 933 -32.74 32.92 -28.78
CA TRP A 933 -32.84 31.79 -27.84
C TRP A 933 -33.95 32.01 -26.80
N ASN A 934 -34.01 33.19 -26.17
CA ASN A 934 -35.06 33.55 -25.21
C ASN A 934 -36.45 33.53 -25.86
N ALA A 935 -36.60 34.04 -27.09
CA ALA A 935 -37.88 33.99 -27.80
C ALA A 935 -38.38 32.56 -28.04
N LEU A 936 -37.47 31.59 -28.21
CA LEU A 936 -37.81 30.19 -28.44
C LEU A 936 -38.01 29.38 -27.15
N PHE A 937 -37.25 29.67 -26.08
CA PHE A 937 -37.14 28.79 -24.92
C PHE A 937 -37.54 29.42 -23.58
N LEU A 938 -37.57 30.75 -23.46
CA LEU A 938 -38.05 31.43 -22.25
C LEU A 938 -39.60 31.47 -22.28
N ARG A 939 -40.22 30.46 -21.66
CA ARG A 939 -41.68 30.42 -21.50
C ARG A 939 -42.14 31.58 -20.61
N LYS A 940 -43.38 32.06 -20.76
CA LYS A 940 -43.99 33.08 -19.88
C LYS A 940 -44.96 32.43 -18.89
N GLY A 941 -45.04 32.95 -17.65
CA GLY A 941 -45.87 32.45 -16.54
C GLY A 941 -45.09 31.96 -15.32
N GLU A 942 -45.66 32.16 -14.12
CA GLU A 942 -45.18 31.64 -12.82
C GLU A 942 -45.79 30.26 -12.54
N VAL A 943 -45.13 29.44 -11.72
CA VAL A 943 -45.67 28.14 -11.27
C VAL A 943 -46.97 28.39 -10.51
N GLN A 944 -48.09 27.91 -11.05
CA GLN A 944 -49.40 28.08 -10.43
C GLN A 944 -49.67 26.95 -9.44
N ALA A 945 -50.15 27.30 -8.25
CA ALA A 945 -50.59 26.34 -7.26
C ALA A 945 -51.69 25.45 -7.84
N GLN A 946 -51.52 24.14 -7.70
CA GLN A 946 -52.48 23.13 -8.15
C GLN A 946 -53.55 22.95 -7.07
N PRO A 947 -54.83 23.30 -7.34
CA PRO A 947 -55.88 23.23 -6.32
C PRO A 947 -56.17 21.82 -5.81
N GLN A 948 -55.82 20.80 -6.59
CA GLN A 948 -56.00 19.39 -6.22
C GLN A 948 -54.85 18.82 -5.38
N GLN A 949 -53.80 19.61 -5.12
CA GLN A 949 -52.61 19.18 -4.38
C GLN A 949 -52.53 19.87 -3.01
N SER A 950 -51.82 19.26 -2.07
CA SER A 950 -51.64 19.81 -0.74
C SER A 950 -50.80 21.10 -0.75
N ALA A 951 -50.93 21.92 0.29
CA ALA A 951 -50.09 23.12 0.45
C ALA A 951 -48.59 22.76 0.49
N GLN A 952 -48.24 21.62 1.11
CA GLN A 952 -46.88 21.10 1.18
C GLN A 952 -46.37 20.67 -0.20
N TRP A 953 -47.19 20.00 -1.01
CA TRP A 953 -46.83 19.62 -2.38
C TRP A 953 -46.60 20.86 -3.24
N ASN A 954 -47.49 21.86 -3.17
CA ASN A 954 -47.36 23.11 -3.91
C ASN A 954 -46.11 23.90 -3.47
N ARG A 955 -45.77 23.90 -2.17
CA ARG A 955 -44.51 24.46 -1.67
C ARG A 955 -43.30 23.72 -2.25
N GLY A 956 -43.35 22.40 -2.35
CA GLY A 956 -42.31 21.58 -2.96
C GLY A 956 -42.12 21.88 -4.44
N GLN A 957 -43.22 21.95 -5.19
CA GLN A 957 -43.23 22.32 -6.61
C GLN A 957 -42.60 23.70 -6.83
N TYR A 958 -42.95 24.68 -5.99
CA TYR A 958 -42.39 26.03 -6.03
C TYR A 958 -40.88 26.03 -5.80
N LEU A 959 -40.39 25.31 -4.78
CA LEU A 959 -38.97 25.26 -4.45
C LEU A 959 -38.16 24.53 -5.53
N VAL A 960 -38.63 23.36 -6.00
CA VAL A 960 -37.91 22.53 -6.99
C VAL A 960 -37.85 23.18 -8.37
N ASN A 961 -38.93 23.84 -8.80
CA ASN A 961 -39.02 24.46 -10.13
C ASN A 961 -38.63 25.96 -10.13
N GLY A 962 -38.43 26.55 -8.95
CA GLY A 962 -37.99 27.92 -8.73
C GLY A 962 -36.51 27.98 -8.41
N LEU A 963 -36.18 28.34 -7.16
CA LEU A 963 -34.79 28.50 -6.72
C LEU A 963 -34.00 27.20 -6.74
N GLY A 964 -34.58 26.06 -6.37
CA GLY A 964 -33.88 24.78 -6.39
C GLY A 964 -33.51 24.27 -7.79
N HIS A 965 -34.13 24.84 -8.83
CA HIS A 965 -33.82 24.64 -10.26
C HIS A 965 -33.41 23.21 -10.67
N CYS A 966 -34.02 22.17 -10.08
CA CYS A 966 -33.48 20.81 -10.20
C CYS A 966 -33.46 20.33 -11.66
N ALA A 967 -34.39 20.83 -12.49
CA ALA A 967 -34.44 20.54 -13.92
C ALA A 967 -33.23 21.03 -14.72
N ALA A 968 -32.50 22.04 -14.23
CA ALA A 968 -31.31 22.58 -14.90
C ALA A 968 -30.19 21.53 -15.02
N CYS A 969 -30.12 20.61 -14.04
CA CYS A 969 -29.15 19.52 -13.97
C CYS A 969 -29.76 18.17 -14.34
N HIS A 970 -30.99 17.91 -13.87
CA HIS A 970 -31.66 16.61 -14.00
C HIS A 970 -32.55 16.49 -15.25
N SER A 971 -32.46 17.39 -16.24
CA SER A 971 -33.17 17.24 -17.52
C SER A 971 -32.20 17.26 -18.71
N PRO A 972 -32.44 16.45 -19.75
CA PRO A 972 -31.59 16.44 -20.93
C PRO A 972 -31.77 17.74 -21.72
N ARG A 973 -30.69 18.22 -22.34
CA ARG A 973 -30.71 19.44 -23.16
C ARG A 973 -30.80 19.12 -24.66
N ASN A 974 -31.36 20.04 -25.45
CA ASN A 974 -31.35 19.97 -26.90
C ASN A 974 -30.02 20.50 -27.48
N LEU A 975 -29.83 20.43 -28.80
CA LEU A 975 -28.60 20.89 -29.48
C LEU A 975 -28.29 22.39 -29.27
N MET A 976 -29.29 23.19 -28.89
CA MET A 976 -29.14 24.62 -28.57
C MET A 976 -28.98 24.88 -27.06
N GLY A 977 -28.79 23.83 -26.26
CA GLY A 977 -28.55 23.94 -24.81
C GLY A 977 -29.80 24.20 -23.95
N ALA A 978 -31.01 24.14 -24.51
CA ALA A 978 -32.26 24.31 -23.75
C ALA A 978 -32.77 22.99 -23.16
N GLU A 979 -33.34 23.04 -21.96
CA GLU A 979 -33.96 21.90 -21.26
C GLU A 979 -35.12 21.32 -22.07
N LYS A 980 -35.18 19.99 -22.17
CA LYS A 980 -36.33 19.29 -22.76
C LYS A 980 -37.43 19.13 -21.72
N GLY A 981 -38.61 19.66 -22.01
CA GLY A 981 -39.82 19.47 -21.18
C GLY A 981 -40.60 18.21 -21.55
N GLY A 982 -41.85 18.12 -21.06
CA GLY A 982 -42.73 16.96 -21.33
C GLY A 982 -42.22 15.70 -20.62
N THR A 983 -42.21 14.56 -21.31
CA THR A 983 -41.73 13.28 -20.75
C THR A 983 -40.24 13.26 -20.43
N SER A 984 -39.46 14.23 -20.94
CA SER A 984 -38.04 14.39 -20.61
C SER A 984 -37.77 15.28 -19.40
N PHE A 985 -38.81 15.90 -18.82
CA PHE A 985 -38.64 16.74 -17.65
C PHE A 985 -38.17 15.91 -16.44
N LEU A 986 -37.03 16.28 -15.85
CA LEU A 986 -36.38 15.54 -14.77
C LEU A 986 -35.97 14.09 -15.11
N ALA A 987 -35.75 13.80 -16.40
CA ALA A 987 -35.38 12.47 -16.91
C ALA A 987 -33.88 12.13 -16.81
N GLY A 988 -33.08 12.95 -16.12
CA GLY A 988 -31.62 12.83 -16.01
C GLY A 988 -30.86 13.74 -16.98
N GLY A 989 -29.58 13.98 -16.74
CA GLY A 989 -28.75 14.89 -17.53
C GLY A 989 -27.25 14.73 -17.27
N MET A 990 -26.42 15.45 -18.03
CA MET A 990 -24.98 15.53 -17.80
C MET A 990 -24.61 16.95 -17.36
N VAL A 991 -23.86 17.06 -16.26
CA VAL A 991 -23.39 18.34 -15.71
C VAL A 991 -21.93 18.20 -15.34
N ASP A 992 -21.06 18.99 -15.96
CA ASP A 992 -19.61 18.98 -15.72
C ASP A 992 -18.97 17.57 -15.77
N GLY A 993 -19.42 16.74 -16.71
CA GLY A 993 -18.95 15.35 -16.86
C GLY A 993 -19.49 14.36 -15.83
N TRP A 994 -20.41 14.78 -14.94
CA TRP A 994 -21.17 13.92 -14.04
C TRP A 994 -22.56 13.64 -14.60
N GLU A 995 -23.03 12.41 -14.41
CA GLU A 995 -24.41 12.02 -14.72
C GLU A 995 -25.32 12.38 -13.54
N ALA A 996 -26.27 13.28 -13.78
CA ALA A 996 -27.36 13.57 -12.86
C ALA A 996 -28.50 12.55 -13.09
N PRO A 997 -28.87 11.73 -12.09
CA PRO A 997 -29.88 10.68 -12.27
C PRO A 997 -31.27 11.27 -12.53
N ALA A 998 -32.18 10.51 -13.14
CA ALA A 998 -33.57 10.96 -13.27
C ALA A 998 -34.25 11.08 -11.88
N LEU A 999 -35.02 12.14 -11.68
CA LEU A 999 -35.82 12.39 -10.46
C LEU A 999 -37.31 12.06 -10.66
N ASN A 1000 -37.63 11.38 -11.75
CA ASN A 1000 -38.98 10.91 -12.09
C ASN A 1000 -38.97 9.38 -12.28
N SER A 1001 -40.08 8.83 -12.77
CA SER A 1001 -40.25 7.38 -13.02
C SER A 1001 -39.24 6.75 -14.01
N LEU A 1002 -38.37 7.53 -14.66
CA LEU A 1002 -37.28 7.03 -15.51
C LEU A 1002 -36.00 6.71 -14.72
N SER A 1003 -36.01 6.93 -13.40
CA SER A 1003 -34.90 6.60 -12.50
C SER A 1003 -34.48 5.14 -12.68
N LYS A 1004 -33.16 4.91 -12.71
CA LYS A 1004 -32.54 3.58 -12.82
C LYS A 1004 -32.09 3.06 -11.45
N SER A 1005 -32.52 3.69 -10.37
CA SER A 1005 -32.22 3.18 -9.03
C SER A 1005 -32.88 1.82 -8.82
N PRO A 1006 -32.21 0.85 -8.16
CA PRO A 1006 -32.77 -0.47 -7.86
C PRO A 1006 -34.06 -0.44 -7.05
N ALA A 1007 -34.24 0.62 -6.25
CA ALA A 1007 -35.45 0.86 -5.47
C ALA A 1007 -36.03 2.24 -5.83
N PRO A 1008 -37.36 2.40 -5.87
CA PRO A 1008 -37.95 3.72 -6.06
C PRO A 1008 -37.63 4.64 -4.86
N TRP A 1009 -37.42 5.92 -5.13
CA TRP A 1009 -37.23 6.92 -4.08
C TRP A 1009 -38.53 7.16 -3.32
N THR A 1010 -38.50 6.92 -2.01
CA THR A 1010 -39.59 7.30 -1.11
C THR A 1010 -39.43 8.74 -0.63
N GLU A 1011 -40.52 9.32 -0.12
CA GLU A 1011 -40.52 10.65 0.49
C GLU A 1011 -39.50 10.76 1.64
N ASP A 1012 -39.45 9.76 2.53
CA ASP A 1012 -38.52 9.77 3.67
C ASP A 1012 -37.06 9.68 3.22
N GLN A 1013 -36.77 8.85 2.20
CA GLN A 1013 -35.43 8.74 1.64
C GLN A 1013 -34.97 10.04 0.96
N LEU A 1014 -35.85 10.68 0.18
CA LEU A 1014 -35.57 11.99 -0.42
C LEU A 1014 -35.37 13.06 0.64
N PHE A 1015 -36.21 13.08 1.69
CA PHE A 1015 -36.05 14.01 2.80
C PHE A 1015 -34.72 13.83 3.52
N ASN A 1016 -34.36 12.59 3.85
CA ASN A 1016 -33.09 12.28 4.49
C ASN A 1016 -31.92 12.71 3.59
N TYR A 1017 -31.92 12.28 2.33
CA TYR A 1017 -30.86 12.59 1.38
C TYR A 1017 -30.67 14.09 1.18
N LEU A 1018 -31.74 14.87 0.94
CA LEU A 1018 -31.65 16.31 0.75
C LEU A 1018 -31.29 17.07 2.04
N SER A 1019 -31.46 16.46 3.21
CA SER A 1019 -31.25 17.11 4.50
C SER A 1019 -29.93 16.72 5.19
N SER A 1020 -29.29 15.62 4.77
CA SER A 1020 -28.05 15.10 5.35
C SER A 1020 -26.97 14.74 4.31
N GLY A 1021 -27.35 14.53 3.04
CA GLY A 1021 -26.45 14.00 2.00
C GLY A 1021 -26.42 12.48 1.90
N TYR A 1022 -27.32 11.77 2.59
CA TYR A 1022 -27.31 10.31 2.61
C TYR A 1022 -28.69 9.67 2.71
N SER A 1023 -28.84 8.53 2.02
CA SER A 1023 -29.94 7.59 2.19
C SER A 1023 -29.41 6.16 2.08
N ASP A 1024 -29.79 5.28 3.02
CA ASP A 1024 -29.37 3.87 3.05
C ASP A 1024 -29.61 3.15 1.71
N ALA A 1025 -30.73 3.46 1.05
CA ALA A 1025 -31.13 2.84 -0.21
C ALA A 1025 -30.52 3.47 -1.48
N HIS A 1026 -29.80 4.59 -1.39
CA HIS A 1026 -29.37 5.33 -2.60
C HIS A 1026 -27.92 5.84 -2.53
N GLY A 1027 -27.28 5.80 -1.36
CA GLY A 1027 -25.89 6.18 -1.16
C GLY A 1027 -25.69 7.61 -0.67
N VAL A 1028 -24.48 8.13 -0.88
CA VAL A 1028 -24.01 9.44 -0.41
C VAL A 1028 -23.94 10.43 -1.58
N ALA A 1029 -24.29 11.69 -1.33
CA ALA A 1029 -24.12 12.79 -2.28
C ALA A 1029 -22.62 13.03 -2.59
N ALA A 1030 -22.27 12.94 -3.87
CA ALA A 1030 -20.91 13.15 -4.37
C ALA A 1030 -20.91 14.07 -5.60
N GLY A 1031 -19.72 14.52 -6.00
CA GLY A 1031 -19.56 15.43 -7.13
C GLY A 1031 -20.37 16.73 -6.96
N PRO A 1032 -21.01 17.25 -8.02
CA PRO A 1032 -21.79 18.49 -7.97
C PRO A 1032 -22.93 18.47 -6.95
N MET A 1033 -23.50 17.30 -6.63
CA MET A 1033 -24.60 17.21 -5.67
C MET A 1033 -24.16 17.35 -4.21
N GLY A 1034 -22.88 17.15 -3.89
CA GLY A 1034 -22.38 17.29 -2.51
C GLY A 1034 -22.59 18.71 -1.96
N PRO A 1035 -22.04 19.75 -2.62
CA PRO A 1035 -22.25 21.15 -2.23
C PRO A 1035 -23.73 21.57 -2.27
N VAL A 1036 -24.49 21.16 -3.30
CA VAL A 1036 -25.93 21.44 -3.42
C VAL A 1036 -26.67 20.95 -2.18
N VAL A 1037 -26.43 19.70 -1.76
CA VAL A 1037 -27.09 19.15 -0.56
C VAL A 1037 -26.59 19.84 0.71
N SER A 1038 -25.33 20.28 0.75
CA SER A 1038 -24.82 21.07 1.88
C SER A 1038 -25.57 22.40 2.06
N GLU A 1039 -25.97 23.06 0.97
CA GLU A 1039 -26.84 24.24 1.03
C GLU A 1039 -28.30 23.89 1.35
N LEU A 1040 -28.86 22.85 0.74
CA LEU A 1040 -30.23 22.41 1.03
C LEU A 1040 -30.42 21.96 2.49
N ALA A 1041 -29.39 21.38 3.11
CA ALA A 1041 -29.40 20.98 4.52
C ALA A 1041 -29.55 22.16 5.49
N LYS A 1042 -29.27 23.40 5.05
CA LYS A 1042 -29.46 24.64 5.83
C LYS A 1042 -30.91 25.13 5.82
N LEU A 1043 -31.74 24.61 4.92
CA LEU A 1043 -33.14 25.01 4.82
C LEU A 1043 -33.96 24.49 6.01
N PRO A 1044 -35.09 25.14 6.35
CA PRO A 1044 -36.04 24.59 7.30
C PRO A 1044 -36.46 23.18 6.88
N LYS A 1045 -36.50 22.23 7.82
CA LYS A 1045 -36.86 20.84 7.52
C LYS A 1045 -38.24 20.73 6.85
N SER A 1046 -39.16 21.66 7.12
CA SER A 1046 -40.46 21.74 6.43
C SER A 1046 -40.34 21.97 4.92
N ASP A 1047 -39.38 22.80 4.49
CA ASP A 1047 -39.14 23.09 3.07
C ASP A 1047 -38.45 21.92 2.37
N VAL A 1048 -37.46 21.30 3.02
CA VAL A 1048 -36.83 20.06 2.51
C VAL A 1048 -37.85 18.94 2.38
N ARG A 1049 -38.76 18.80 3.35
CA ARG A 1049 -39.86 17.83 3.30
C ARG A 1049 -40.84 18.14 2.17
N ALA A 1050 -41.17 19.41 1.95
CA ALA A 1050 -42.01 19.81 0.83
C ALA A 1050 -41.39 19.43 -0.53
N MET A 1051 -40.08 19.68 -0.71
CA MET A 1051 -39.35 19.25 -1.91
C MET A 1051 -39.41 17.72 -2.10
N ALA A 1052 -39.21 16.96 -1.03
CA ALA A 1052 -39.29 15.50 -1.05
C ALA A 1052 -40.69 14.98 -1.44
N VAL A 1053 -41.76 15.56 -0.89
CA VAL A 1053 -43.16 15.23 -1.24
C VAL A 1053 -43.41 15.44 -2.74
N TYR A 1054 -42.97 16.59 -3.27
CA TYR A 1054 -43.13 16.88 -4.69
C TYR A 1054 -42.35 15.90 -5.58
N LEU A 1055 -41.06 15.69 -5.29
CA LEU A 1055 -40.22 14.79 -6.08
C LEU A 1055 -40.70 13.32 -6.02
N ALA A 1056 -41.11 12.84 -4.85
CA ALA A 1056 -41.67 11.50 -4.70
C ALA A 1056 -42.92 11.30 -5.57
N SER A 1057 -43.76 12.33 -5.70
CA SER A 1057 -44.97 12.27 -6.54
C SER A 1057 -44.69 12.10 -8.04
N LEU A 1058 -43.48 12.45 -8.50
CA LEU A 1058 -43.07 12.32 -9.91
C LEU A 1058 -42.65 10.89 -10.28
N ASN A 1059 -42.48 10.02 -9.28
CA ASN A 1059 -42.08 8.62 -9.47
C ASN A 1059 -43.27 7.67 -9.70
N GLY A 1060 -44.51 8.19 -9.69
CA GLY A 1060 -45.74 7.39 -9.73
C GLY A 1060 -46.12 6.85 -8.35
N SER A 1061 -47.42 6.70 -8.08
CA SER A 1061 -47.91 6.23 -6.78
C SER A 1061 -47.35 4.84 -6.46
N ALA A 1062 -46.52 4.76 -5.42
CA ALA A 1062 -46.00 3.53 -4.87
C ALA A 1062 -47.10 2.79 -4.09
N ASP A 1063 -48.03 2.13 -4.80
CA ASP A 1063 -48.62 0.91 -4.24
C ASP A 1063 -47.55 -0.17 -4.36
N ALA A 1064 -47.09 -0.66 -3.21
CA ALA A 1064 -46.05 -1.66 -3.08
C ALA A 1064 -46.40 -2.91 -3.91
N ALA A 1065 -45.85 -3.00 -5.12
CA ALA A 1065 -45.75 -4.27 -5.83
C ALA A 1065 -44.70 -5.12 -5.08
N PRO A 1066 -45.02 -6.38 -4.74
CA PRO A 1066 -44.07 -7.26 -4.07
C PRO A 1066 -42.82 -7.41 -4.93
N VAL A 1067 -41.66 -7.39 -4.27
CA VAL A 1067 -40.34 -7.67 -4.85
C VAL A 1067 -40.48 -8.88 -5.76
N ALA A 1068 -40.36 -8.67 -7.06
CA ALA A 1068 -40.43 -9.75 -8.03
C ALA A 1068 -39.25 -10.70 -7.77
N GLU A 1069 -39.55 -12.00 -7.65
CA GLU A 1069 -38.52 -13.04 -7.60
C GLU A 1069 -37.56 -12.91 -8.80
N PRO A 1070 -36.27 -13.23 -8.61
CA PRO A 1070 -35.27 -13.07 -9.65
C PRO A 1070 -35.59 -13.99 -10.84
N VAL A 1071 -36.10 -13.42 -11.92
CA VAL A 1071 -36.22 -14.11 -13.20
C VAL A 1071 -34.82 -14.24 -13.77
N SER A 1072 -34.31 -15.47 -13.80
CA SER A 1072 -33.01 -15.82 -14.39
C SER A 1072 -33.03 -15.53 -15.90
N ALA A 1073 -32.58 -14.33 -16.30
CA ALA A 1073 -32.24 -14.06 -17.69
C ALA A 1073 -30.95 -14.82 -18.07
N PRO A 1074 -30.81 -15.30 -19.32
CA PRO A 1074 -29.60 -15.97 -19.76
C PRO A 1074 -28.40 -15.04 -19.63
N LYS A 1075 -27.39 -15.45 -18.85
CA LYS A 1075 -26.10 -14.74 -18.74
C LYS A 1075 -25.52 -14.54 -20.14
N ALA A 1076 -25.50 -13.30 -20.62
CA ALA A 1076 -24.65 -12.94 -21.74
C ALA A 1076 -23.21 -13.31 -21.35
N ALA A 1077 -22.47 -13.92 -22.28
CA ALA A 1077 -21.10 -14.37 -22.04
C ALA A 1077 -20.26 -13.23 -21.44
N PRO A 1078 -19.36 -13.52 -20.47
CA PRO A 1078 -18.59 -12.48 -19.82
C PRO A 1078 -17.74 -11.75 -20.86
N VAL A 1079 -18.02 -10.46 -21.07
CA VAL A 1079 -17.10 -9.55 -21.77
C VAL A 1079 -15.85 -9.27 -20.90
N VAL A 1080 -15.92 -9.61 -19.60
CA VAL A 1080 -14.89 -9.41 -18.60
C VAL A 1080 -14.25 -10.75 -18.23
N SER A 1081 -12.92 -10.86 -18.28
CA SER A 1081 -12.23 -12.11 -17.95
C SER A 1081 -12.42 -12.49 -16.47
N ALA A 1082 -12.39 -13.79 -16.15
CA ALA A 1082 -12.41 -14.24 -14.76
C ALA A 1082 -11.21 -13.67 -13.96
N GLN A 1083 -10.08 -13.44 -14.63
CA GLN A 1083 -8.92 -12.79 -14.06
C GLN A 1083 -9.22 -11.35 -13.61
N SER A 1084 -9.88 -10.57 -14.46
CA SER A 1084 -10.25 -9.17 -14.17
C SER A 1084 -11.20 -9.08 -12.97
N LEU A 1085 -12.22 -9.96 -12.91
CA LEU A 1085 -13.14 -9.98 -11.77
C LEU A 1085 -12.45 -10.32 -10.44
N SER A 1086 -11.52 -11.28 -10.43
CA SER A 1086 -10.77 -11.61 -9.21
C SER A 1086 -9.76 -10.52 -8.82
N ASN A 1087 -9.08 -9.91 -9.79
CA ASN A 1087 -8.25 -8.74 -9.51
C ASN A 1087 -9.07 -7.64 -8.84
N GLY A 1088 -10.25 -7.31 -9.39
CA GLY A 1088 -11.16 -6.33 -8.81
C GLY A 1088 -11.69 -6.72 -7.43
N GLN A 1089 -11.93 -8.00 -7.19
CA GLN A 1089 -12.28 -8.51 -5.87
C GLN A 1089 -11.17 -8.25 -4.85
N ARG A 1090 -9.91 -8.56 -5.18
CA ARG A 1090 -8.78 -8.35 -4.27
C ARG A 1090 -8.54 -6.89 -3.94
N VAL A 1091 -8.67 -6.01 -4.94
CA VAL A 1091 -8.64 -4.56 -4.73
C VAL A 1091 -9.79 -4.13 -3.81
N PHE A 1092 -11.01 -4.65 -4.02
CA PHE A 1092 -12.14 -4.34 -3.16
C PHE A 1092 -11.92 -4.80 -1.71
N GLU A 1093 -11.47 -6.05 -1.50
CA GLU A 1093 -11.22 -6.63 -0.18
C GLU A 1093 -10.10 -5.87 0.56
N GLY A 1094 -9.01 -5.53 -0.15
CA GLY A 1094 -7.86 -4.84 0.41
C GLY A 1094 -8.08 -3.34 0.68
N SER A 1095 -8.83 -2.64 -0.19
CA SER A 1095 -8.90 -1.17 -0.15
C SER A 1095 -10.29 -0.60 0.15
N CYS A 1096 -11.37 -1.36 -0.07
CA CYS A 1096 -12.74 -0.82 -0.01
C CYS A 1096 -13.64 -1.50 1.04
N GLN A 1097 -13.47 -2.80 1.28
CA GLN A 1097 -14.39 -3.62 2.08
C GLN A 1097 -14.51 -3.13 3.52
N GLY A 1098 -13.44 -2.61 4.12
CA GLY A 1098 -13.48 -2.06 5.49
C GLY A 1098 -14.57 -1.00 5.70
N CYS A 1099 -14.86 -0.18 4.67
CA CYS A 1099 -15.91 0.83 4.70
C CYS A 1099 -17.20 0.39 3.98
N HIS A 1100 -17.10 -0.52 3.01
CA HIS A 1100 -18.20 -0.97 2.14
C HIS A 1100 -18.67 -2.41 2.39
N ALA A 1101 -18.52 -2.92 3.61
CA ALA A 1101 -18.96 -4.27 4.01
C ALA A 1101 -20.50 -4.39 4.16
N ASP A 1102 -21.26 -4.00 3.14
CA ASP A 1102 -22.71 -4.22 3.04
C ASP A 1102 -23.51 -3.80 4.29
N GLY A 1103 -23.17 -2.66 4.90
CA GLY A 1103 -23.85 -2.09 6.07
C GLY A 1103 -23.36 -2.60 7.44
N LEU A 1104 -22.38 -3.51 7.45
CA LEU A 1104 -21.71 -4.02 8.65
C LEU A 1104 -20.36 -3.35 8.93
N GLY A 1105 -19.96 -2.39 8.10
CA GLY A 1105 -18.74 -1.60 8.30
C GLY A 1105 -18.79 -0.79 9.61
N PRO A 1106 -17.65 -0.51 10.25
CA PRO A 1106 -17.62 0.31 11.44
C PRO A 1106 -18.13 1.73 11.14
N LYS A 1107 -19.24 2.14 11.77
CA LYS A 1107 -19.78 3.51 11.68
C LYS A 1107 -18.92 4.57 12.39
N LEU A 1108 -17.76 4.17 12.90
CA LEU A 1108 -16.79 5.05 13.59
C LEU A 1108 -16.20 6.12 12.65
N PHE A 1109 -16.24 5.90 11.33
CA PHE A 1109 -15.69 6.81 10.32
C PHE A 1109 -16.74 7.49 9.44
N GLY A 1110 -18.03 7.42 9.80
CA GLY A 1110 -19.13 7.99 9.01
C GLY A 1110 -20.21 6.96 8.65
N VAL A 1111 -20.79 7.08 7.46
CA VAL A 1111 -21.81 6.14 6.96
C VAL A 1111 -21.18 4.99 6.18
N SER A 1112 -21.83 3.82 6.18
CA SER A 1112 -21.42 2.64 5.39
C SER A 1112 -22.50 2.36 4.34
N PRO A 1113 -22.46 3.01 3.16
CA PRO A 1113 -23.46 2.80 2.12
C PRO A 1113 -23.35 1.41 1.51
N SER A 1114 -24.48 0.71 1.35
CA SER A 1114 -24.52 -0.51 0.54
C SER A 1114 -24.27 -0.17 -0.93
N LEU A 1115 -23.38 -0.93 -1.57
CA LEU A 1115 -23.12 -0.78 -3.00
C LEU A 1115 -24.19 -1.44 -3.86
N ALA A 1116 -24.90 -2.45 -3.32
CA ALA A 1116 -26.01 -3.12 -3.99
C ALA A 1116 -27.16 -2.17 -4.36
N SER A 1117 -27.41 -1.16 -3.51
CA SER A 1117 -28.46 -0.16 -3.72
C SER A 1117 -27.93 1.17 -4.29
N ASN A 1118 -26.62 1.27 -4.56
CA ASN A 1118 -26.03 2.51 -5.04
C ASN A 1118 -26.37 2.76 -6.52
N THR A 1119 -27.05 3.88 -6.82
CA THR A 1119 -27.52 4.19 -8.17
C THR A 1119 -26.37 4.26 -9.21
N ASN A 1120 -25.15 4.63 -8.82
CA ASN A 1120 -24.02 4.74 -9.75
C ASN A 1120 -23.52 3.37 -10.26
N VAL A 1121 -23.66 2.31 -9.46
CA VAL A 1121 -23.25 0.95 -9.87
C VAL A 1121 -24.20 0.38 -10.93
N HIS A 1122 -25.46 0.81 -10.89
CA HIS A 1122 -26.54 0.40 -11.81
C HIS A 1122 -26.65 1.32 -13.04
N SER A 1123 -25.91 2.43 -13.10
CA SER A 1123 -25.96 3.32 -14.27
C SER A 1123 -25.49 2.63 -15.56
N ALA A 1124 -26.04 3.06 -16.71
CA ALA A 1124 -25.54 2.68 -18.01
C ALA A 1124 -24.12 3.22 -18.29
N LEU A 1125 -23.73 4.31 -17.61
CA LEU A 1125 -22.40 4.92 -17.72
C LEU A 1125 -21.59 4.64 -16.45
N PRO A 1126 -20.32 4.21 -16.58
CA PRO A 1126 -19.45 3.99 -15.42
C PRO A 1126 -18.89 5.28 -14.81
N ASP A 1127 -19.13 6.43 -15.46
CA ASP A 1127 -18.41 7.68 -15.24
C ASP A 1127 -18.44 8.16 -13.79
N ASN A 1128 -19.63 8.21 -13.16
CA ASN A 1128 -19.76 8.64 -11.76
C ASN A 1128 -19.03 7.70 -10.80
N LEU A 1129 -19.15 6.38 -11.00
CA LEU A 1129 -18.49 5.40 -10.14
C LEU A 1129 -16.97 5.54 -10.24
N ILE A 1130 -16.44 5.62 -11.46
CA ILE A 1130 -14.99 5.78 -11.70
C ILE A 1130 -14.50 7.11 -11.11
N LYS A 1131 -15.23 8.22 -11.30
CA LYS A 1131 -14.86 9.52 -10.72
C LYS A 1131 -14.81 9.46 -9.20
N VAL A 1132 -15.80 8.84 -8.54
CA VAL A 1132 -15.81 8.66 -7.09
C VAL A 1132 -14.64 7.81 -6.62
N ILE A 1133 -14.31 6.70 -7.30
CA ILE A 1133 -13.14 5.88 -6.97
C ILE A 1133 -11.84 6.68 -7.13
N GLN A 1134 -11.68 7.40 -8.25
CA GLN A 1134 -10.46 8.17 -8.53
C GLN A 1134 -10.27 9.36 -7.57
N GLN A 1135 -11.34 10.11 -7.31
CA GLN A 1135 -11.27 11.42 -6.64
C GLN A 1135 -11.63 11.35 -5.15
N GLY A 1136 -12.37 10.32 -4.74
CA GLY A 1136 -12.91 10.20 -3.40
C GLY A 1136 -14.02 11.21 -3.11
N ILE A 1137 -14.39 11.32 -1.84
CA ILE A 1137 -15.34 12.30 -1.29
C ILE A 1137 -14.64 12.97 -0.11
N SER A 1138 -13.78 13.94 -0.42
CA SER A 1138 -12.96 14.64 0.59
C SER A 1138 -13.74 15.72 1.35
N ASN A 1139 -14.77 16.29 0.72
CA ASN A 1139 -15.66 17.28 1.30
C ASN A 1139 -17.12 16.77 1.22
N PRO A 1140 -17.55 15.89 2.15
CA PRO A 1140 -18.92 15.41 2.16
C PRO A 1140 -19.91 16.55 2.44
N ALA A 1141 -21.17 16.37 2.02
CA ALA A 1141 -22.24 17.37 2.19
C ALA A 1141 -22.43 17.79 3.66
N THR A 1142 -22.28 16.84 4.59
CA THR A 1142 -22.23 17.05 6.04
C THR A 1142 -21.08 16.25 6.66
N ARG A 1143 -20.56 16.71 7.80
CA ARG A 1143 -19.38 16.10 8.45
C ARG A 1143 -19.62 14.66 8.93
N ASP A 1144 -20.86 14.33 9.31
CA ASP A 1144 -21.23 13.03 9.88
C ASP A 1144 -21.19 11.89 8.85
N LEU A 1145 -21.08 12.22 7.56
CA LEU A 1145 -20.98 11.22 6.49
C LEU A 1145 -19.62 10.54 6.42
N GLY A 1146 -18.59 11.12 7.03
CA GLY A 1146 -17.22 10.64 6.87
C GLY A 1146 -16.58 11.07 5.55
N TYR A 1147 -15.30 10.75 5.38
CA TYR A 1147 -14.56 11.01 4.15
C TYR A 1147 -14.30 9.71 3.40
N MET A 1148 -14.25 9.77 2.07
CA MET A 1148 -13.77 8.68 1.23
C MET A 1148 -12.48 9.12 0.54
N PRO A 1149 -11.35 8.39 0.69
CA PRO A 1149 -10.13 8.71 -0.03
C PRO A 1149 -10.28 8.49 -1.53
N GLY A 1150 -9.55 9.24 -2.34
CA GLY A 1150 -9.44 9.02 -3.78
C GLY A 1150 -8.26 8.11 -4.11
N PHE A 1151 -8.43 7.23 -5.09
CA PHE A 1151 -7.46 6.19 -5.46
C PHE A 1151 -6.71 6.47 -6.77
N LYS A 1152 -6.88 7.64 -7.40
CA LYS A 1152 -6.25 7.96 -8.71
C LYS A 1152 -4.72 7.82 -8.71
N ASP A 1153 -4.09 8.03 -7.56
CA ASP A 1153 -2.62 8.04 -7.40
C ASP A 1153 -2.11 6.72 -6.81
N SER A 1154 -2.99 5.92 -6.20
CA SER A 1154 -2.68 4.66 -5.50
C SER A 1154 -3.03 3.42 -6.32
N LEU A 1155 -4.01 3.51 -7.24
CA LEU A 1155 -4.40 2.42 -8.14
C LEU A 1155 -4.07 2.78 -9.59
N SER A 1156 -3.65 1.77 -10.34
CA SER A 1156 -3.47 1.86 -11.78
C SER A 1156 -4.80 1.92 -12.52
N ASP A 1157 -4.75 2.28 -13.81
CA ASP A 1157 -5.96 2.37 -14.61
C ASP A 1157 -6.60 0.98 -14.83
N THR A 1158 -5.77 -0.07 -14.90
CA THR A 1158 -6.21 -1.47 -14.95
C THR A 1158 -6.84 -1.92 -13.63
N GLN A 1159 -6.26 -1.56 -12.48
CA GLN A 1159 -6.83 -1.91 -11.18
C GLN A 1159 -8.19 -1.23 -10.96
N ILE A 1160 -8.36 0.02 -11.39
CA ILE A 1160 -9.64 0.73 -11.31
C ILE A 1160 -10.68 0.11 -12.27
N SER A 1161 -10.27 -0.29 -13.47
CA SER A 1161 -11.19 -0.93 -14.42
C SER A 1161 -11.63 -2.32 -13.94
N ASP A 1162 -10.71 -3.13 -13.43
CA ASP A 1162 -10.98 -4.43 -12.80
C ASP A 1162 -11.91 -4.28 -11.59
N LEU A 1163 -11.65 -3.29 -10.71
CA LEU A 1163 -12.51 -2.97 -9.57
C LEU A 1163 -13.92 -2.57 -10.03
N ALA A 1164 -14.06 -1.67 -11.01
CA ALA A 1164 -15.36 -1.24 -11.50
C ALA A 1164 -16.15 -2.41 -12.12
N ALA A 1165 -15.50 -3.27 -12.88
CA ALA A 1165 -16.10 -4.47 -13.46
C ALA A 1165 -16.57 -5.45 -12.36
N TYR A 1166 -15.74 -5.68 -11.34
CA TYR A 1166 -16.08 -6.50 -10.19
C TYR A 1166 -17.29 -5.94 -9.43
N LEU A 1167 -17.29 -4.65 -9.10
CA LEU A 1167 -18.38 -4.00 -8.40
C LEU A 1167 -19.70 -4.15 -9.15
N ARG A 1168 -19.69 -3.93 -10.48
CA ARG A 1168 -20.89 -4.12 -11.31
C ARG A 1168 -21.32 -5.57 -11.34
N ASN A 1169 -20.39 -6.51 -11.53
CA ASN A 1169 -20.71 -7.94 -11.55
C ASN A 1169 -21.31 -8.44 -10.22
N ARG A 1170 -20.79 -7.96 -9.08
CA ARG A 1170 -21.25 -8.37 -7.74
C ARG A 1170 -22.55 -7.68 -7.34
N PHE A 1171 -22.66 -6.38 -7.54
CA PHE A 1171 -23.72 -5.55 -6.96
C PHE A 1171 -24.81 -5.15 -7.95
N ALA A 1172 -24.58 -5.29 -9.26
CA ALA A 1172 -25.56 -5.08 -10.31
C ALA A 1172 -25.53 -6.22 -11.37
N PRO A 1173 -25.67 -7.50 -10.97
CA PRO A 1173 -25.49 -8.65 -11.87
C PRO A 1173 -26.51 -8.73 -13.01
N ASN A 1174 -27.63 -8.00 -12.90
CA ASN A 1174 -28.68 -7.94 -13.91
C ASN A 1174 -28.39 -6.88 -15.00
N GLU A 1175 -27.41 -5.99 -14.76
CA GLU A 1175 -27.05 -4.94 -15.70
C GLU A 1175 -25.93 -5.41 -16.64
N PRO A 1176 -25.91 -4.97 -17.91
CA PRO A 1176 -24.85 -5.35 -18.85
C PRO A 1176 -23.51 -4.77 -18.42
N GLN A 1177 -22.43 -5.53 -18.57
CA GLN A 1177 -21.06 -5.05 -18.27
C GLN A 1177 -20.70 -3.83 -19.15
N TRP A 1178 -19.94 -2.89 -18.57
CA TRP A 1178 -19.50 -1.69 -19.30
C TRP A 1178 -18.37 -2.02 -20.28
N PRO A 1179 -18.46 -1.57 -21.55
CA PRO A 1179 -17.37 -1.73 -22.52
C PRO A 1179 -16.29 -0.67 -22.34
N GLY A 1180 -15.03 -1.02 -22.67
CA GLY A 1180 -13.91 -0.05 -22.75
C GLY A 1180 -13.59 0.65 -21.43
N LEU A 1181 -13.64 -0.07 -20.31
CA LEU A 1181 -13.45 0.51 -18.98
C LEU A 1181 -12.06 1.13 -18.83
N THR A 1182 -10.99 0.47 -19.27
CA THR A 1182 -9.62 0.98 -19.14
C THR A 1182 -9.43 2.31 -19.88
N GLU A 1183 -9.91 2.43 -21.13
CA GLU A 1183 -9.86 3.68 -21.89
C GLU A 1183 -10.70 4.78 -21.23
N LYS A 1184 -11.85 4.41 -20.67
CA LYS A 1184 -12.72 5.34 -19.95
C LYS A 1184 -12.07 5.83 -18.65
N VAL A 1185 -11.41 4.95 -17.89
CA VAL A 1185 -10.65 5.31 -16.68
C VAL A 1185 -9.56 6.32 -17.00
N ALA A 1186 -8.75 6.05 -18.04
CA ALA A 1186 -7.70 6.97 -18.49
C ALA A 1186 -8.27 8.32 -18.95
N TYR A 1187 -9.37 8.31 -19.71
CA TYR A 1187 -10.06 9.53 -20.15
C TYR A 1187 -10.54 10.38 -18.96
N LEU A 1188 -11.18 9.76 -17.96
CA LEU A 1188 -11.71 10.46 -16.79
C LEU A 1188 -10.60 10.97 -15.87
N LYS A 1189 -9.47 10.26 -15.80
CA LYS A 1189 -8.28 10.70 -15.07
C LYS A 1189 -7.66 11.94 -15.70
N ALA A 1190 -7.61 11.99 -17.03
CA ALA A 1190 -7.15 13.16 -17.79
C ALA A 1190 -8.17 14.33 -17.79
N ASN A 1191 -9.45 14.03 -17.54
CA ASN A 1191 -10.55 15.00 -17.55
C ASN A 1191 -11.37 14.93 -16.24
N PRO A 1192 -10.78 15.32 -15.09
CA PRO A 1192 -11.40 15.11 -13.78
C PRO A 1192 -12.72 15.88 -13.60
N GLY A 1193 -12.93 16.99 -14.32
CA GLY A 1193 -14.01 17.94 -14.05
C GLY A 1193 -13.56 19.04 -13.09
N THR A 1194 -14.48 19.89 -12.67
CA THR A 1194 -14.21 21.05 -11.78
C THR A 1194 -14.60 20.82 -10.32
N HIS A 1195 -15.23 19.67 -10.03
CA HIS A 1195 -15.74 19.27 -8.71
C HIS A 1195 -14.94 18.14 -8.07
#